data_AF-A0A2M8M1R4-F1
#
_entry.id   AF-A0A2M8M1R4-F1
#
_cell.length_a   1.000
_cell.length_b   1.000
_cell.length_c   1.000
_cell.angle_alpha   90.00
_cell.angle_beta   90.00
_cell.angle_gamma   90.00
#
_symmetry.space_group_name_H-M   'P 1'
#
loop_
_entity.id
_entity.type
_entity.pdbx_description
1 polymer ?
#
loop_
_entity_poly.entity_id
_entity_poly.type
_entity_poly.pdbx_seq_one_letter_code
_entity_poly.pdbx_strand_id
1 'polypeptide(L)'
;MGMSAGRASDTRNRWPLVGVHQARGELASLVAAAGQGQGTRIGKDEPGRCAVLAPLSWLGEDHRRLVPALAQIPVTAARAKLGELVTAAACGAPQVLTRRGAPVAVLMADVPAPAVAGPAGGQPTRAGTSARRRLAALGETLGELAPRAEALSFGLPPLDEAARVLAAGCLAVVAAAPGAGGSLLAVAAARATALGQGRPVLYAASGPARQDVAARVVAAETQVDYQRLRAGTLPPAQQVAVQEVTARLVRAPLHIDDGSDLSAEAIAETAPDVEDLALVVVDRLHHQPVAHLPLSGQALPGAARTLAALARRLQVPVLAVVDTDDPATVAALDADVTMVVTRDGDRAQATVGERDLGPLVSVRLGADFARARFTAPSKDAPAEPAAPSPVSSAPAHPAPAAEPSTAAPTAPATPPGTPTAPASGATAAAVGEPPAVAVARGPVAPCADCGAPTPYRIGGRPAHMRGFCRTTAETAPGAVPVPVPAPPAAPDFAAAPEDRTAPATAPAERERERPGAWPAGTGRPAPGSQPPPALPAVPGARAAEATGPHPQGEEDIGQEDSSEDAFAWGPFAVLDGHGTAHLADGATMPCPAATIRELAQWVADRPLGSRRLKPHGRDGDPLVVLMPEAAERLGLPAREDPAFRALPADHPVLADLAAHGWEVPQRGGRPWFSAWVRVFQRVERGRRSVQLAVLPWGALSPSLGWPLPVDKDTKRPLSTTAEVVAFLNAYSRRVMTPVSSSAATGQELMVALRPPTRAWREPGAQKTGSAWVPGALHVPVEPAPCEVNREHPLAKGRDHTDPAQTLMEEALQWWRMPTDAERAWPHVVAFDVNCAFGAAANKLTVGTGGCYHLPRARFDAKLPGSWLCDLSGIETDPRLPSPFTPDGRPPAGPAWYATPTLAYAVERGFAPPPMEAWVRPNDRQAAALGIAPADLSAPLDAQGRPKTPPVPPFGNGPYLTDWYEHLRDAYLDTYARLGITPGLEPQEFLAAMARLGDAKFRAQHAVELRVLQAIKATFKGAIGKLRERPHDLGRRGDPHAPWPALQRPTWRPDIRAAVIARSRTNLHRKITATAAATGAYPLAVYVDCVLYASPTPDIQWLTGHKGGFRLGPNPGLVKPEPSHPMDWYLDLTARKANPGRYIKGDGTDAAATEGE
;
A
#
# COMPACT_ATOMS: atom_id res chain seq x y z
N MET A 1 25.66 -64.73 50.20
CA MET A 1 26.77 -65.03 51.12
C MET A 1 28.04 -65.14 50.28
N GLY A 2 28.70 -64.01 50.01
CA GLY A 2 29.70 -63.91 48.93
C GLY A 2 30.77 -62.86 49.26
N MET A 3 31.99 -63.08 48.77
CA MET A 3 33.22 -62.67 49.45
C MET A 3 33.86 -61.36 48.99
N SER A 4 34.57 -60.76 49.96
CA SER A 4 35.84 -60.02 49.83
C SER A 4 35.90 -58.64 49.17
N ALA A 5 36.80 -57.82 49.70
CA ALA A 5 37.21 -56.53 49.16
C ALA A 5 38.11 -56.68 47.92
N GLY A 6 38.07 -55.67 47.05
CA GLY A 6 38.95 -55.54 45.88
C GLY A 6 39.10 -54.09 45.45
N ARG A 7 40.31 -53.69 45.02
CA ARG A 7 40.59 -52.34 44.49
C ARG A 7 40.18 -52.23 43.02
N ALA A 8 39.89 -50.98 42.61
CA ALA A 8 39.91 -50.41 41.26
C ALA A 8 39.92 -51.37 40.04
N SER A 9 38.93 -51.22 39.16
CA SER A 9 39.09 -51.50 37.72
C SER A 9 38.43 -50.42 36.86
N ASP A 10 39.11 -50.11 35.75
CA ASP A 10 38.85 -48.99 34.86
C ASP A 10 37.57 -49.24 34.02
N THR A 11 36.57 -48.35 34.13
CA THR A 11 35.24 -48.55 33.52
C THR A 11 35.18 -48.27 32.02
N ARG A 12 36.28 -47.87 31.38
CA ARG A 12 36.38 -47.53 29.94
C ARG A 12 35.97 -48.64 28.96
N ASN A 13 35.82 -49.89 29.41
CA ASN A 13 35.70 -51.07 28.55
C ASN A 13 34.26 -51.63 28.39
N ARG A 14 33.21 -50.83 28.61
CA ARG A 14 31.80 -51.30 28.61
C ARG A 14 30.94 -50.95 27.39
N TRP A 15 31.43 -50.17 26.44
CA TRP A 15 30.65 -49.70 25.29
C TRP A 15 31.35 -50.03 23.97
N PRO A 16 30.62 -50.48 22.93
CA PRO A 16 31.21 -50.79 21.64
C PRO A 16 31.84 -49.53 21.03
N LEU A 17 33.06 -49.68 20.51
CA LEU A 17 33.76 -48.64 19.76
C LEU A 17 33.43 -48.76 18.28
N VAL A 18 32.88 -47.69 17.70
CA VAL A 18 32.53 -47.60 16.28
C VAL A 18 33.37 -46.51 15.61
N GLY A 19 34.02 -46.85 14.50
CA GLY A 19 34.79 -45.88 13.73
C GLY A 19 33.90 -44.78 13.15
N VAL A 20 34.38 -43.54 13.14
CA VAL A 20 33.61 -42.34 12.71
C VAL A 20 32.91 -42.53 11.35
N HIS A 21 33.55 -43.21 10.39
CA HIS A 21 32.96 -43.47 9.07
C HIS A 21 31.75 -44.42 9.13
N GLN A 22 31.83 -45.49 9.92
CA GLN A 22 30.72 -46.42 10.14
C GLN A 22 29.60 -45.74 10.96
N ALA A 23 29.96 -45.02 12.03
CA ALA A 23 29.01 -44.26 12.83
C ALA A 23 28.29 -43.18 12.01
N ARG A 24 28.93 -42.58 11.00
CA ARG A 24 28.28 -41.69 10.02
C ARG A 24 27.26 -42.43 9.16
N GLY A 25 27.49 -43.69 8.81
CA GLY A 25 26.51 -44.56 8.16
C GLY A 25 25.28 -44.78 9.04
N GLU A 26 25.50 -45.15 10.30
CA GLU A 26 24.50 -45.72 11.21
C GLU A 26 23.94 -44.74 12.27
N LEU A 27 24.29 -43.44 12.21
CA LEU A 27 24.04 -42.45 13.26
C LEU A 27 22.60 -42.41 13.78
N ALA A 28 21.61 -42.60 12.91
CA ALA A 28 20.19 -42.60 13.30
C ALA A 28 19.85 -43.79 14.23
N SER A 29 20.46 -44.95 14.02
CA SER A 29 20.31 -46.14 14.86
C SER A 29 21.09 -45.99 16.16
N LEU A 30 22.30 -45.43 16.12
CA LEU A 30 23.11 -45.15 17.31
C LEU A 30 22.44 -44.13 18.25
N VAL A 31 21.80 -43.09 17.72
CA VAL A 31 21.00 -42.14 18.51
C VAL A 31 19.75 -42.81 19.11
N ALA A 32 19.13 -43.77 18.41
CA ALA A 32 18.01 -44.53 18.96
C ALA A 32 18.45 -45.46 20.11
N ALA A 33 19.58 -46.15 19.96
CA ALA A 33 20.19 -46.97 21.02
C ALA A 33 20.60 -46.14 22.25
N ALA A 34 21.19 -44.96 22.03
CA ALA A 34 21.48 -44.00 23.09
C ALA A 34 20.20 -43.61 23.85
N GLY A 35 19.09 -43.33 23.15
CA GLY A 35 17.78 -43.07 23.76
C GLY A 35 17.22 -44.23 24.61
N GLN A 36 17.65 -45.47 24.35
CA GLN A 36 17.32 -46.66 25.15
C GLN A 36 18.33 -46.94 26.29
N GLY A 37 19.26 -46.01 26.54
CA GLY A 37 20.25 -46.13 27.61
C GLY A 37 21.56 -46.82 27.22
N GLN A 38 21.76 -47.15 25.94
CA GLN A 38 22.98 -47.81 25.46
C GLN A 38 23.95 -46.78 24.86
N GLY A 39 24.97 -46.42 25.65
CA GLY A 39 26.08 -45.57 25.19
C GLY A 39 26.94 -46.26 24.14
N THR A 40 27.42 -45.51 23.15
CA THR A 40 28.35 -45.99 22.11
C THR A 40 29.58 -45.10 22.05
N ARG A 41 30.78 -45.69 22.01
CA ARG A 41 32.04 -44.95 21.80
C ARG A 41 32.23 -44.72 20.30
N ILE A 42 32.46 -43.49 19.89
CA ILE A 42 32.66 -43.11 18.48
C ILE A 42 34.02 -42.43 18.35
N GLY A 43 34.90 -42.97 17.51
CA GLY A 43 36.25 -42.42 17.33
C GLY A 43 37.31 -43.48 17.03
N LYS A 44 38.54 -43.21 17.49
CA LYS A 44 39.62 -44.20 17.65
C LYS A 44 39.87 -44.42 19.14
N ASP A 45 40.41 -45.56 19.54
CA ASP A 45 40.71 -45.88 20.95
C ASP A 45 41.98 -45.17 21.46
N GLU A 46 42.07 -43.87 21.22
CA GLU A 46 43.17 -42.98 21.58
C GLU A 46 42.61 -41.87 22.52
N PRO A 47 43.29 -41.54 23.64
CA PRO A 47 42.87 -40.45 24.52
C PRO A 47 42.69 -39.13 23.76
N GLY A 48 41.54 -38.46 23.94
CA GLY A 48 41.21 -37.22 23.25
C GLY A 48 40.78 -37.38 21.78
N ARG A 49 40.60 -38.61 21.28
CA ARG A 49 40.07 -38.90 19.92
C ARG A 49 38.88 -39.88 19.90
N CYS A 50 38.31 -40.14 21.08
CA CYS A 50 37.08 -40.88 21.29
C CYS A 50 36.06 -39.98 22.01
N ALA A 51 34.80 -40.02 21.57
CA ALA A 51 33.68 -39.41 22.26
C ALA A 51 32.58 -40.46 22.52
N VAL A 52 31.82 -40.28 23.59
CA VAL A 52 30.69 -41.15 23.92
C VAL A 52 29.40 -40.48 23.43
N LEU A 53 28.65 -41.19 22.58
CA LEU A 53 27.26 -40.86 22.29
C LEU A 53 26.40 -41.53 23.37
N ALA A 54 25.73 -40.71 24.18
CA ALA A 54 25.01 -41.12 25.39
C ALA A 54 23.58 -40.54 25.43
N PRO A 55 22.66 -41.16 26.21
CA PRO A 55 21.40 -40.51 26.56
C PRO A 55 21.62 -39.22 27.33
N LEU A 56 20.68 -38.27 27.17
CA LEU A 56 20.63 -37.04 27.97
C LEU A 56 20.48 -37.29 29.47
N SER A 57 19.95 -38.45 29.87
CA SER A 57 19.82 -38.84 31.27
C SER A 57 21.17 -39.06 31.98
N TRP A 58 22.27 -39.27 31.24
CA TRP A 58 23.61 -39.40 31.82
C TRP A 58 24.28 -38.06 32.14
N LEU A 59 23.70 -36.94 31.70
CA LEU A 59 24.05 -35.63 32.22
C LEU A 59 23.48 -35.49 33.64
N GLY A 60 24.31 -35.12 34.62
CA GLY A 60 23.87 -34.74 35.96
C GLY A 60 22.99 -33.48 35.94
N GLU A 61 22.23 -33.22 37.00
CA GLU A 61 21.19 -32.16 37.00
C GLU A 61 21.71 -30.79 36.56
N ASP A 62 22.87 -30.36 37.06
CA ASP A 62 23.48 -29.07 36.70
C ASP A 62 23.81 -28.99 35.22
N HIS A 63 24.24 -30.10 34.61
CA HIS A 63 24.54 -30.19 33.18
C HIS A 63 23.27 -30.30 32.34
N ARG A 64 22.17 -30.88 32.86
CA ARG A 64 20.86 -30.86 32.18
C ARG A 64 20.28 -29.45 32.10
N ARG A 65 20.47 -28.61 33.13
CA ARG A 65 20.07 -27.18 33.09
C ARG A 65 20.83 -26.40 32.00
N LEU A 66 22.03 -26.85 31.65
CA LEU A 66 22.85 -26.27 30.59
C LEU A 66 22.54 -26.83 29.18
N VAL A 67 21.74 -27.90 29.04
CA VAL A 67 21.39 -28.48 27.73
C VAL A 67 20.87 -27.43 26.73
N PRO A 68 19.96 -26.50 27.09
CA PRO A 68 19.51 -25.45 26.16
C PRO A 68 20.63 -24.49 25.69
N ALA A 69 21.71 -24.36 26.47
CA ALA A 69 22.88 -23.51 26.17
C ALA A 69 24.04 -24.27 25.50
N LEU A 70 24.03 -25.60 25.49
CA LEU A 70 24.96 -26.42 24.71
C LEU A 70 24.60 -26.37 23.21
N ALA A 71 25.59 -26.61 22.35
CA ALA A 71 25.39 -26.60 20.90
C ALA A 71 24.33 -27.66 20.49
N GLN A 72 23.17 -27.18 20.04
CA GLN A 72 22.03 -27.99 19.58
C GLN A 72 22.21 -28.32 18.09
N ILE A 73 22.51 -29.56 17.76
CA ILE A 73 22.86 -29.99 16.41
C ILE A 73 21.82 -30.99 15.89
N PRO A 74 21.04 -30.68 14.83
CA PRO A 74 20.12 -31.64 14.23
C PRO A 74 20.84 -32.92 13.80
N VAL A 75 20.29 -34.11 14.12
CA VAL A 75 20.90 -35.42 13.79
C VAL A 75 21.24 -35.55 12.30
N THR A 76 20.46 -34.92 11.42
CA THR A 76 20.71 -34.84 9.97
C THR A 76 21.98 -34.05 9.64
N ALA A 77 22.20 -32.90 10.28
CA ALA A 77 23.42 -32.09 10.14
C ALA A 77 24.63 -32.76 10.82
N ALA A 78 24.41 -33.41 11.96
CA ALA A 78 25.43 -34.13 12.71
C ALA A 78 26.08 -35.26 11.89
N ARG A 79 25.31 -35.91 11.01
CA ARG A 79 25.83 -36.96 10.11
C ARG A 79 26.98 -36.44 9.23
N ALA A 80 26.79 -35.30 8.58
CA ALA A 80 27.81 -34.72 7.71
C ALA A 80 29.07 -34.36 8.50
N LYS A 81 28.93 -33.73 9.67
CA LYS A 81 30.06 -33.20 10.46
C LYS A 81 30.62 -34.16 11.53
N LEU A 82 30.14 -35.41 11.61
CA LEU A 82 30.35 -36.29 12.77
C LEU A 82 31.80 -36.39 13.28
N GLY A 83 32.81 -36.37 12.39
CA GLY A 83 34.22 -36.35 12.81
C GLY A 83 34.63 -35.10 13.57
N GLU A 84 34.24 -33.91 13.09
CA GLU A 84 34.46 -32.63 13.79
C GLU A 84 33.76 -32.63 15.15
N LEU A 85 32.52 -33.14 15.19
CA LEU A 85 31.70 -33.20 16.40
C LEU A 85 32.29 -34.15 17.45
N VAL A 86 32.77 -35.31 17.03
CA VAL A 86 33.51 -36.28 17.88
C VAL A 86 34.81 -35.67 18.40
N THR A 87 35.57 -34.95 17.57
CA THR A 87 36.79 -34.26 18.02
C THR A 87 36.47 -33.16 19.03
N ALA A 88 35.49 -32.29 18.76
CA ALA A 88 35.08 -31.25 19.70
C ALA A 88 34.55 -31.83 21.02
N ALA A 89 33.78 -32.91 20.96
CA ALA A 89 33.29 -33.62 22.16
C ALA A 89 34.45 -34.24 22.95
N ALA A 90 35.41 -34.90 22.30
CA ALA A 90 36.60 -35.46 22.94
C ALA A 90 37.51 -34.38 23.57
N CYS A 91 37.51 -33.17 23.00
CA CYS A 91 38.17 -31.98 23.57
C CYS A 91 37.35 -31.29 24.69
N GLY A 92 36.26 -31.89 25.19
CA GLY A 92 35.51 -31.37 26.33
C GLY A 92 34.36 -30.41 25.99
N ALA A 93 33.98 -30.28 24.71
CA ALA A 93 32.80 -29.50 24.30
C ALA A 93 31.61 -30.42 23.98
N PRO A 94 30.77 -30.79 24.98
CA PRO A 94 29.62 -31.66 24.75
C PRO A 94 28.58 -31.00 23.85
N GLN A 95 28.00 -31.78 22.95
CA GLN A 95 27.03 -31.30 21.95
C GLN A 95 25.75 -32.11 22.05
N VAL A 96 24.61 -31.44 21.94
CA VAL A 96 23.30 -32.06 22.07
C VAL A 96 22.78 -32.34 20.67
N LEU A 97 22.47 -33.60 20.38
CA LEU A 97 21.84 -33.98 19.12
C LEU A 97 20.33 -33.82 19.21
N THR A 98 19.73 -33.12 18.25
CA THR A 98 18.29 -32.84 18.20
C THR A 98 17.58 -33.53 17.04
N ARG A 99 16.30 -33.87 17.23
CA ARG A 99 15.40 -34.33 16.19
C ARG A 99 14.13 -33.49 16.25
N ARG A 100 13.84 -32.74 15.17
CA ARG A 100 12.74 -31.75 15.10
C ARG A 100 12.78 -30.74 16.26
N GLY A 101 13.96 -30.23 16.59
CA GLY A 101 14.18 -29.26 17.67
C GLY A 101 14.27 -29.87 19.08
N ALA A 102 13.73 -31.06 19.32
CA ALA A 102 13.83 -31.74 20.61
C ALA A 102 15.20 -32.40 20.82
N PRO A 103 15.89 -32.19 21.97
CA PRO A 103 17.06 -32.97 22.37
C PRO A 103 16.77 -34.47 22.44
N VAL A 104 17.65 -35.31 21.86
CA VAL A 104 17.49 -36.79 21.87
C VAL A 104 18.72 -37.56 22.37
N ALA A 105 19.93 -37.02 22.21
CA ALA A 105 21.18 -37.62 22.71
C ALA A 105 22.23 -36.52 22.97
N VAL A 106 23.30 -36.86 23.68
CA VAL A 106 24.48 -36.00 23.85
C VAL A 106 25.73 -36.72 23.37
N LEU A 107 26.61 -36.01 22.66
CA LEU A 107 27.95 -36.45 22.33
C LEU A 107 28.92 -35.74 23.28
N MET A 108 29.67 -36.49 24.09
CA MET A 108 30.49 -35.95 25.18
C MET A 108 31.87 -36.62 25.27
N ALA A 109 32.79 -36.00 26.01
CA ALA A 109 34.15 -36.49 26.18
C ALA A 109 34.17 -37.86 26.91
N ASP A 110 35.06 -38.75 26.48
CA ASP A 110 35.32 -40.04 27.13
C ASP A 110 36.26 -39.86 28.35
N VAL A 111 35.80 -39.10 29.35
CA VAL A 111 36.63 -38.57 30.46
C VAL A 111 35.92 -38.74 31.82
N PRO A 112 36.61 -39.20 32.89
CA PRO A 112 36.05 -39.28 34.24
C PRO A 112 36.03 -37.90 34.95
N ALA A 113 34.94 -37.58 35.64
CA ALA A 113 34.67 -36.24 36.18
C ALA A 113 35.32 -35.93 37.56
N PRO A 114 35.88 -34.70 37.76
CA PRO A 114 36.23 -34.16 39.08
C PRO A 114 35.74 -32.71 39.34
N ALA A 115 36.04 -32.16 40.53
CA ALA A 115 35.32 -31.05 41.20
C ALA A 115 35.99 -29.63 41.19
N VAL A 116 35.37 -28.66 41.89
CA VAL A 116 35.47 -27.19 41.72
C VAL A 116 36.35 -26.44 42.75
N ALA A 117 37.11 -25.42 42.32
CA ALA A 117 37.57 -24.24 43.10
C ALA A 117 38.19 -23.12 42.20
N GLY A 118 38.40 -21.89 42.70
CA GLY A 118 39.15 -20.77 42.05
C GLY A 118 39.93 -19.93 43.09
N PRO A 119 40.36 -18.65 42.89
CA PRO A 119 40.58 -17.83 41.68
C PRO A 119 41.96 -17.07 41.67
N ALA A 120 42.11 -15.99 40.86
CA ALA A 120 43.25 -15.04 40.68
C ALA A 120 44.47 -15.54 39.85
N GLY A 121 45.23 -14.72 39.08
CA GLY A 121 45.10 -13.32 38.62
C GLY A 121 46.36 -12.89 37.79
N GLY A 122 46.25 -11.98 36.80
CA GLY A 122 47.40 -11.44 36.03
C GLY A 122 47.22 -11.31 34.50
N GLN A 123 47.81 -10.27 33.89
CA GLN A 123 47.64 -9.77 32.49
C GLN A 123 49.01 -9.32 31.90
N PRO A 124 49.15 -8.80 30.65
CA PRO A 124 48.39 -9.00 29.39
C PRO A 124 49.27 -9.10 28.10
N THR A 125 48.70 -9.60 26.99
CA THR A 125 48.94 -9.08 25.61
C THR A 125 47.70 -9.34 24.73
N ARG A 126 47.48 -8.51 23.69
CA ARG A 126 46.25 -8.47 22.87
C ARG A 126 46.43 -9.11 21.48
N ALA A 127 45.47 -9.95 21.08
CA ALA A 127 44.66 -9.80 19.85
C ALA A 127 43.64 -10.95 19.72
N GLY A 128 42.43 -10.66 19.22
CA GLY A 128 41.38 -11.66 18.93
C GLY A 128 40.59 -12.13 20.16
N THR A 129 39.37 -11.60 20.36
CA THR A 129 38.54 -11.95 21.51
C THR A 129 37.07 -12.15 21.16
N SER A 130 36.63 -13.42 21.23
CA SER A 130 35.39 -13.78 21.93
C SER A 130 35.17 -12.85 23.12
N ALA A 131 33.94 -12.39 23.36
CA ALA A 131 33.60 -11.51 24.47
C ALA A 131 33.94 -12.18 25.81
N ARG A 132 35.20 -12.03 26.25
CA ARG A 132 35.69 -12.47 27.55
C ARG A 132 34.77 -11.82 28.59
N ARG A 133 34.37 -12.58 29.61
CA ARG A 133 33.68 -11.99 30.78
C ARG A 133 34.57 -10.87 31.30
N ARG A 134 34.15 -9.61 31.10
CA ARG A 134 34.83 -8.45 31.66
C ARG A 134 34.49 -8.42 33.14
N LEU A 135 35.45 -8.83 33.96
CA LEU A 135 35.46 -8.49 35.37
C LEU A 135 36.07 -7.10 35.45
N ALA A 136 35.24 -6.09 35.69
CA ALA A 136 35.73 -4.76 36.05
C ALA A 136 36.13 -4.77 37.53
N ALA A 137 37.27 -4.18 37.87
CA ALA A 137 37.63 -3.95 39.26
C ALA A 137 36.73 -2.86 39.87
N LEU A 138 36.48 -2.91 41.17
CA LEU A 138 35.64 -1.89 41.84
C LEU A 138 36.16 -0.46 41.59
N GLY A 139 37.49 -0.25 41.55
CA GLY A 139 38.06 1.04 41.21
C GLY A 139 37.77 1.53 39.79
N GLU A 140 37.60 0.61 38.82
CA GLU A 140 37.21 0.94 37.45
C GLU A 140 35.73 1.32 37.40
N THR A 141 34.85 0.58 38.08
CA THR A 141 33.41 0.87 38.13
C THR A 141 33.08 2.11 38.98
N LEU A 142 33.89 2.45 40.00
CA LEU A 142 33.77 3.70 40.75
C LEU A 142 34.01 4.93 39.85
N GLY A 143 34.82 4.81 38.80
CA GLY A 143 34.98 5.85 37.78
C GLY A 143 33.72 6.02 36.90
N GLU A 144 32.93 4.97 36.73
CA GLU A 144 31.67 4.99 35.99
C GLU A 144 30.50 5.58 36.81
N LEU A 145 30.67 5.78 38.13
CA LEU A 145 29.70 6.48 39.00
C LEU A 145 29.75 8.01 38.85
N ALA A 146 30.75 8.56 38.16
CA ALA A 146 30.79 9.99 37.85
C ALA A 146 29.61 10.37 36.93
N PRO A 147 28.92 11.50 37.15
CA PRO A 147 27.80 11.89 36.32
C PRO A 147 28.25 12.08 34.87
N ARG A 148 27.72 11.27 33.95
CA ARG A 148 28.00 11.40 32.51
C ARG A 148 27.47 12.74 32.01
N ALA A 149 28.32 13.50 31.31
CA ALA A 149 28.01 14.86 30.85
C ALA A 149 26.90 14.96 29.79
N GLU A 150 26.46 13.82 29.21
CA GLU A 150 25.53 13.74 28.07
C GLU A 150 24.20 13.05 28.45
N ALA A 151 23.62 13.55 29.53
CA ALA A 151 22.41 13.09 30.19
C ALA A 151 21.12 13.30 29.34
N LEU A 152 20.35 12.24 29.06
CA LEU A 152 19.02 12.33 28.41
C LEU A 152 17.89 12.68 29.40
N SER A 153 17.16 13.75 29.11
CA SER A 153 16.22 14.40 30.04
C SER A 153 14.78 14.43 29.49
N PHE A 154 13.80 14.54 30.38
CA PHE A 154 12.38 14.81 30.09
C PHE A 154 12.09 16.30 29.82
N GLY A 155 13.09 17.18 29.97
CA GLY A 155 12.91 18.64 29.97
C GLY A 155 12.20 19.15 31.23
N LEU A 156 12.27 18.41 32.34
CA LEU A 156 11.54 18.65 33.57
C LEU A 156 12.52 18.52 34.75
N PRO A 157 13.24 19.59 35.14
CA PRO A 157 14.36 19.48 36.07
C PRO A 157 14.09 18.72 37.38
N PRO A 158 12.93 18.91 38.06
CA PRO A 158 12.62 18.13 39.27
C PRO A 158 12.43 16.62 39.01
N LEU A 159 12.03 16.25 37.79
CA LEU A 159 11.88 14.85 37.38
C LEU A 159 13.20 14.27 36.87
N ASP A 160 14.04 15.08 36.22
CA ASP A 160 15.35 14.66 35.71
C ASP A 160 16.32 14.34 36.85
N GLU A 161 16.30 15.14 37.92
CA GLU A 161 17.03 14.91 39.17
C GLU A 161 16.58 13.61 39.87
N ALA A 162 15.27 13.36 39.89
CA ALA A 162 14.66 12.21 40.56
C ALA A 162 14.75 10.89 39.77
N ALA A 163 14.56 10.94 38.45
CA ALA A 163 14.49 9.77 37.57
C ALA A 163 15.88 9.20 37.20
N ARG A 164 16.96 9.82 37.70
CA ARG A 164 18.35 9.51 37.32
C ARG A 164 18.50 9.37 35.80
N VAL A 165 18.00 10.38 35.07
CA VAL A 165 18.31 10.63 33.65
C VAL A 165 18.45 9.36 32.80
N LEU A 166 17.31 8.83 32.32
CA LEU A 166 17.18 7.81 31.26
C LEU A 166 18.48 7.06 30.93
N ALA A 167 18.87 6.14 31.81
CA ALA A 167 20.19 5.53 31.78
C ALA A 167 20.39 4.61 30.56
N ALA A 168 21.56 4.76 29.92
CA ALA A 168 22.02 3.87 28.85
C ALA A 168 22.03 2.40 29.30
N GLY A 169 21.32 1.54 28.55
CA GLY A 169 21.21 0.11 28.88
C GLY A 169 20.00 -0.27 29.73
N CYS A 170 19.21 0.71 30.20
CA CYS A 170 18.06 0.48 31.08
C CYS A 170 16.71 0.58 30.37
N LEU A 171 15.74 -0.20 30.84
CA LEU A 171 14.31 -0.05 30.56
C LEU A 171 13.67 0.81 31.66
N ALA A 172 13.20 1.99 31.28
CA ALA A 172 12.36 2.85 32.12
C ALA A 172 10.88 2.69 31.74
N VAL A 173 10.00 2.53 32.71
CA VAL A 173 8.55 2.42 32.51
C VAL A 173 7.81 3.58 33.16
N VAL A 174 7.00 4.29 32.38
CA VAL A 174 6.00 5.25 32.87
C VAL A 174 4.66 4.53 33.01
N ALA A 175 4.22 4.31 34.24
CA ALA A 175 2.93 3.72 34.58
C ALA A 175 1.93 4.82 34.87
N ALA A 176 0.83 4.90 34.11
CA ALA A 176 -0.15 5.96 34.26
C ALA A 176 -1.54 5.49 33.81
N ALA A 177 -2.54 5.62 34.69
CA ALA A 177 -3.94 5.38 34.33
C ALA A 177 -4.38 6.20 33.10
N PRO A 178 -5.39 5.75 32.33
CA PRO A 178 -5.89 6.49 31.17
C PRO A 178 -6.34 7.91 31.56
N GLY A 179 -5.78 8.92 30.91
CA GLY A 179 -6.02 10.34 31.23
C GLY A 179 -5.04 10.99 32.21
N ALA A 180 -4.27 10.21 32.99
CA ALA A 180 -3.23 10.74 33.88
C ALA A 180 -2.00 11.28 33.13
N GLY A 181 -1.82 10.88 31.86
CA GLY A 181 -0.92 11.57 30.91
C GLY A 181 0.44 10.95 30.65
N GLY A 182 0.68 9.67 30.96
CA GLY A 182 1.99 9.03 30.74
C GLY A 182 2.61 9.25 29.35
N SER A 183 1.79 9.23 28.29
CA SER A 183 2.21 9.55 26.91
C SER A 183 2.76 10.98 26.74
N LEU A 184 2.39 11.93 27.59
CA LEU A 184 2.95 13.29 27.57
C LEU A 184 4.36 13.36 28.16
N LEU A 185 4.73 12.45 29.09
CA LEU A 185 6.12 12.29 29.52
C LEU A 185 6.99 11.64 28.42
N ALA A 186 6.45 10.65 27.70
CA ALA A 186 7.10 10.09 26.52
C ALA A 186 7.34 11.17 25.43
N VAL A 187 6.33 11.99 25.13
CA VAL A 187 6.48 13.17 24.26
C VAL A 187 7.50 14.17 24.82
N ALA A 188 7.59 14.36 26.14
CA ALA A 188 8.55 15.27 26.76
C ALA A 188 10.01 14.80 26.59
N ALA A 189 10.30 13.52 26.89
CA ALA A 189 11.63 12.93 26.67
C ALA A 189 12.06 12.92 25.20
N ALA A 190 11.16 12.53 24.30
CA ALA A 190 11.42 12.55 22.86
C ALA A 190 11.71 13.98 22.35
N ARG A 191 10.94 14.97 22.81
CA ARG A 191 11.10 16.38 22.43
C ARG A 191 12.40 16.98 22.98
N ALA A 192 12.71 16.74 24.26
CA ALA A 192 13.95 17.22 24.86
C ALA A 192 15.20 16.61 24.19
N THR A 193 15.16 15.32 23.84
CA THR A 193 16.27 14.63 23.15
C THR A 193 16.41 15.09 21.70
N ALA A 194 15.34 15.02 20.90
CA ALA A 194 15.41 15.34 19.47
C ALA A 194 15.50 16.84 19.15
N LEU A 195 14.84 17.71 19.93
CA LEU A 195 14.82 19.17 19.67
C LEU A 195 15.81 19.93 20.55
N GLY A 196 15.91 19.55 21.83
CA GLY A 196 16.78 20.24 22.80
C GLY A 196 18.24 19.83 22.66
N GLN A 197 18.51 18.55 22.41
CA GLN A 197 19.86 18.01 22.28
C GLN A 197 20.26 17.68 20.83
N GLY A 198 19.30 17.66 19.89
CA GLY A 198 19.56 17.33 18.49
C GLY A 198 19.94 15.86 18.23
N ARG A 199 19.58 14.94 19.15
CA ARG A 199 20.02 13.54 19.11
C ARG A 199 18.91 12.61 18.58
N PRO A 200 19.23 11.57 17.78
CA PRO A 200 18.22 10.70 17.19
C PRO A 200 17.34 9.92 18.18
N VAL A 201 16.03 9.92 17.92
CA VAL A 201 15.01 9.23 18.73
C VAL A 201 14.15 8.35 17.83
N LEU A 202 13.95 7.09 18.21
CA LEU A 202 12.92 6.22 17.65
C LEU A 202 11.69 6.24 18.57
N TYR A 203 10.55 6.68 18.04
CA TYR A 203 9.26 6.74 18.73
C TYR A 203 8.30 5.70 18.14
N ALA A 204 8.24 4.55 18.78
CA ALA A 204 7.35 3.43 18.46
C ALA A 204 5.96 3.69 19.07
N ALA A 205 4.98 4.02 18.21
CA ALA A 205 3.68 4.57 18.57
C ALA A 205 2.54 3.54 18.41
N SER A 206 2.51 2.52 19.27
CA SER A 206 1.46 1.47 19.26
C SER A 206 0.08 1.95 19.72
N GLY A 207 -0.02 3.09 20.42
CA GLY A 207 -1.29 3.64 20.90
C GLY A 207 -1.81 4.85 20.12
N PRO A 208 -1.07 5.97 20.05
CA PRO A 208 -1.46 7.15 19.29
C PRO A 208 -0.97 7.06 17.83
N ALA A 209 -1.77 7.51 16.86
CA ALA A 209 -1.30 7.65 15.48
C ALA A 209 -0.16 8.69 15.38
N ARG A 210 0.72 8.58 14.38
CA ARG A 210 1.86 9.53 14.21
C ARG A 210 1.44 11.00 14.15
N GLN A 211 0.24 11.28 13.62
CA GLN A 211 -0.32 12.62 13.56
C GLN A 211 -0.64 13.19 14.95
N ASP A 212 -1.09 12.36 15.88
CA ASP A 212 -1.36 12.78 17.26
C ASP A 212 -0.07 12.97 18.06
N VAL A 213 0.95 12.12 17.84
CA VAL A 213 2.30 12.33 18.40
C VAL A 213 2.87 13.67 17.90
N ALA A 214 2.85 13.91 16.59
CA ALA A 214 3.32 15.17 16.00
C ALA A 214 2.55 16.39 16.53
N ALA A 215 1.22 16.32 16.62
CA ALA A 215 0.39 17.41 17.16
C ALA A 215 0.69 17.70 18.64
N ARG A 216 0.98 16.67 19.47
CA ARG A 216 1.40 16.85 20.87
C ARG A 216 2.78 17.51 20.96
N VAL A 217 3.75 17.08 20.14
CA VAL A 217 5.09 17.70 20.07
C VAL A 217 4.99 19.17 19.69
N VAL A 218 4.23 19.50 18.63
CA VAL A 218 4.00 20.88 18.18
C VAL A 218 3.33 21.71 19.28
N ALA A 219 2.23 21.23 19.88
CA ALA A 219 1.51 21.98 20.92
C ALA A 219 2.37 22.24 22.16
N ALA A 220 3.14 21.25 22.61
CA ALA A 220 4.02 21.37 23.77
C ALA A 220 5.18 22.36 23.55
N GLU A 221 5.72 22.41 22.32
CA GLU A 221 6.83 23.29 21.95
C GLU A 221 6.36 24.74 21.71
N THR A 222 5.26 24.91 20.98
CA THR A 222 4.71 26.24 20.61
C THR A 222 3.82 26.86 21.69
N GLN A 223 3.44 26.08 22.70
CA GLN A 223 2.53 26.47 23.78
C GLN A 223 1.13 26.91 23.31
N VAL A 224 0.70 26.45 22.13
CA VAL A 224 -0.66 26.67 21.62
C VAL A 224 -1.63 25.64 22.17
N ASP A 225 -2.93 25.95 22.10
CA ASP A 225 -3.99 25.02 22.47
C ASP A 225 -4.03 23.82 21.50
N TYR A 226 -3.86 22.62 22.04
CA TYR A 226 -3.81 21.35 21.32
C TYR A 226 -5.12 21.00 20.60
N GLN A 227 -6.28 21.36 21.18
CA GLN A 227 -7.57 21.11 20.54
C GLN A 227 -7.77 22.04 19.35
N ARG A 228 -7.42 23.33 19.49
CA ARG A 228 -7.46 24.31 18.40
C ARG A 228 -6.44 23.99 17.30
N LEU A 229 -5.25 23.50 17.66
CA LEU A 229 -4.26 22.99 16.71
C LEU A 229 -4.83 21.83 15.87
N ARG A 230 -5.40 20.79 16.51
CA ARG A 230 -6.03 19.67 15.78
C ARG A 230 -7.28 20.05 15.00
N ALA A 231 -8.01 21.09 15.43
CA ALA A 231 -9.17 21.61 14.72
C ALA A 231 -8.82 22.61 13.59
N GLY A 232 -7.56 23.04 13.46
CA GLY A 232 -7.16 24.08 12.51
C GLY A 232 -7.69 25.48 12.85
N THR A 233 -8.09 25.73 14.10
CA THR A 233 -8.77 26.96 14.54
C THR A 233 -7.88 27.91 15.37
N LEU A 234 -6.56 27.75 15.27
CA LEU A 234 -5.61 28.68 15.90
C LEU A 234 -5.73 30.10 15.31
N PRO A 235 -5.61 31.16 16.12
CA PRO A 235 -5.49 32.53 15.62
C PRO A 235 -4.28 32.69 14.68
N PRO A 236 -4.32 33.58 13.66
CA PRO A 236 -3.24 33.72 12.68
C PRO A 236 -1.84 33.90 13.27
N ALA A 237 -1.70 34.69 14.35
CA ALA A 237 -0.41 34.87 15.03
C ALA A 237 0.14 33.56 15.64
N GLN A 238 -0.74 32.67 16.13
CA GLN A 238 -0.34 31.35 16.63
C GLN A 238 -0.05 30.37 15.50
N GLN A 239 -0.69 30.51 14.33
CA GLN A 239 -0.38 29.71 13.13
C GLN A 239 1.04 29.98 12.64
N VAL A 240 1.50 31.24 12.62
CA VAL A 240 2.88 31.60 12.22
C VAL A 240 3.91 30.96 13.16
N ALA A 241 3.73 31.09 14.48
CA ALA A 241 4.61 30.46 15.47
C ALA A 241 4.64 28.92 15.35
N VAL A 242 3.52 28.30 14.99
CA VAL A 242 3.45 26.87 14.68
C VAL A 242 4.23 26.52 13.42
N GLN A 243 4.10 27.31 12.33
CA GLN A 243 4.84 27.07 11.08
C GLN A 243 6.36 27.14 11.28
N GLU A 244 6.85 28.11 12.06
CA GLU A 244 8.27 28.23 12.41
C GLU A 244 8.80 27.00 13.16
N VAL A 245 8.06 26.53 14.18
CA VAL A 245 8.43 25.31 14.91
C VAL A 245 8.33 24.08 14.02
N THR A 246 7.29 23.93 13.20
CA THR A 246 7.18 22.82 12.25
C THR A 246 8.36 22.79 11.27
N ALA A 247 8.84 23.94 10.78
CA ALA A 247 10.03 24.00 9.94
C ALA A 247 11.31 23.53 10.67
N ARG A 248 11.41 23.74 12.00
CA ARG A 248 12.47 23.16 12.85
C ARG A 248 12.29 21.65 13.05
N LEU A 249 11.06 21.19 13.30
CA LEU A 249 10.73 19.76 13.48
C LEU A 249 11.08 18.92 12.25
N VAL A 250 10.89 19.44 11.03
CA VAL A 250 11.25 18.74 9.77
C VAL A 250 12.75 18.37 9.70
N ARG A 251 13.61 19.06 10.46
CA ARG A 251 15.06 18.78 10.53
C ARG A 251 15.49 18.06 11.81
N ALA A 252 14.57 17.79 12.73
CA ALA A 252 14.88 17.09 13.96
C ALA A 252 14.96 15.57 13.71
N PRO A 253 15.91 14.85 14.32
CA PRO A 253 16.06 13.41 14.15
C PRO A 253 15.04 12.64 15.03
N LEU A 254 13.76 12.92 14.85
CA LEU A 254 12.65 12.23 15.53
C LEU A 254 11.94 11.31 14.54
N HIS A 255 12.23 10.01 14.62
CA HIS A 255 11.66 8.98 13.76
C HIS A 255 10.43 8.39 14.45
N ILE A 256 9.26 8.42 13.81
CA ILE A 256 8.01 7.89 14.37
C ILE A 256 7.59 6.67 13.56
N ASP A 257 7.40 5.54 14.24
CA ASP A 257 6.85 4.30 13.68
C ASP A 257 5.44 4.08 14.25
N ASP A 258 4.43 4.13 13.38
CA ASP A 258 3.01 3.84 13.70
C ASP A 258 2.48 2.60 12.97
N GLY A 259 3.36 1.60 12.72
CA GLY A 259 3.02 0.33 12.09
C GLY A 259 1.94 -0.47 12.83
N SER A 260 1.05 -1.13 12.09
CA SER A 260 -0.12 -1.85 12.64
C SER A 260 0.21 -3.11 13.44
N ASP A 261 1.38 -3.72 13.20
CA ASP A 261 1.82 -4.98 13.82
C ASP A 261 2.97 -4.78 14.83
N LEU A 262 3.04 -3.59 15.47
CA LEU A 262 4.15 -3.18 16.32
C LEU A 262 4.36 -4.15 17.51
N SER A 263 5.41 -4.98 17.43
CA SER A 263 5.85 -5.90 18.50
C SER A 263 7.19 -5.45 19.10
N ALA A 264 7.54 -6.00 20.27
CA ALA A 264 8.84 -5.68 20.88
C ALA A 264 10.02 -6.19 20.05
N GLU A 265 9.83 -7.27 19.30
CA GLU A 265 10.78 -7.85 18.35
C GLU A 265 10.93 -6.93 17.13
N ALA A 266 9.82 -6.45 16.55
CA ALA A 266 9.86 -5.48 15.45
C ALA A 266 10.59 -4.19 15.85
N ILE A 267 10.31 -3.64 17.04
CA ILE A 267 11.05 -2.48 17.57
C ILE A 267 12.54 -2.80 17.75
N ALA A 268 12.88 -4.02 18.20
CA ALA A 268 14.27 -4.44 18.37
C ALA A 268 15.02 -4.72 17.05
N GLU A 269 14.30 -5.04 15.98
CA GLU A 269 14.80 -5.17 14.61
C GLU A 269 14.97 -3.80 13.93
N THR A 270 14.07 -2.84 14.18
CA THR A 270 14.10 -1.49 13.57
C THR A 270 15.03 -0.52 14.29
N ALA A 271 15.20 -0.60 15.60
CA ALA A 271 16.08 0.33 16.35
C ALA A 271 17.53 0.40 15.85
N PRO A 272 18.20 -0.70 15.43
CA PRO A 272 19.53 -0.65 14.81
C PRO A 272 19.63 0.09 13.48
N ASP A 273 18.51 0.33 12.77
CA ASP A 273 18.50 1.03 11.48
C ASP A 273 18.53 2.57 11.63
N VAL A 274 18.37 3.08 12.86
CA VAL A 274 18.51 4.51 13.18
C VAL A 274 19.97 4.80 13.56
N GLU A 275 20.68 5.50 12.68
CA GLU A 275 22.07 5.94 12.92
C GLU A 275 22.15 6.84 14.16
N ASP A 276 23.19 6.64 14.98
CA ASP A 276 23.44 7.36 16.24
C ASP A 276 22.24 7.45 17.21
N LEU A 277 21.35 6.44 17.19
CA LEU A 277 20.18 6.33 18.07
C LEU A 277 20.53 6.60 19.54
N ALA A 278 19.88 7.60 20.13
CA ALA A 278 20.08 7.99 21.53
C ALA A 278 18.96 7.50 22.46
N LEU A 279 17.71 7.40 21.99
CA LEU A 279 16.55 7.04 22.81
C LEU A 279 15.53 6.23 21.99
N VAL A 280 15.04 5.14 22.57
CA VAL A 280 13.82 4.45 22.09
C VAL A 280 12.65 4.81 23.01
N VAL A 281 11.53 5.21 22.44
CA VAL A 281 10.26 5.46 23.15
C VAL A 281 9.21 4.48 22.64
N VAL A 282 8.45 3.86 23.54
CA VAL A 282 7.34 2.95 23.23
C VAL A 282 6.06 3.48 23.89
N ASP A 283 5.18 4.12 23.11
CA ASP A 283 3.89 4.67 23.55
C ASP A 283 2.77 3.96 22.77
N ARG A 284 2.18 2.87 23.27
CA ARG A 284 2.18 2.36 24.65
C ARG A 284 2.01 0.84 24.71
N LEU A 285 2.41 0.30 25.84
CA LEU A 285 2.03 -1.02 26.34
C LEU A 285 0.60 -0.96 26.88
N HIS A 286 -0.29 -1.81 26.37
CA HIS A 286 -1.69 -1.84 26.77
C HIS A 286 -1.94 -2.90 27.84
N HIS A 287 -2.35 -2.48 29.04
CA HIS A 287 -2.64 -3.38 30.16
C HIS A 287 -3.75 -4.39 29.83
N GLN A 288 -4.79 -3.95 29.11
CA GLN A 288 -5.83 -4.85 28.61
C GLN A 288 -5.40 -5.48 27.27
N PRO A 289 -5.75 -6.77 27.01
CA PRO A 289 -5.47 -7.39 25.72
C PRO A 289 -6.17 -6.65 24.58
N VAL A 290 -5.39 -6.22 23.58
CA VAL A 290 -5.89 -5.59 22.36
C VAL A 290 -5.68 -6.58 21.22
N ALA A 291 -6.77 -6.94 20.52
CA ALA A 291 -6.66 -7.81 19.35
C ALA A 291 -5.68 -7.22 18.33
N HIS A 292 -4.90 -8.07 17.69
CA HIS A 292 -3.90 -7.72 16.66
C HIS A 292 -2.65 -6.96 17.17
N LEU A 293 -2.58 -6.54 18.45
CA LEU A 293 -1.43 -5.79 18.98
C LEU A 293 -0.63 -6.61 20.02
N PRO A 294 0.60 -7.08 19.68
CA PRO A 294 1.42 -7.90 20.59
C PRO A 294 1.87 -7.18 21.88
N LEU A 295 1.93 -5.85 21.86
CA LEU A 295 2.25 -5.01 23.03
C LEU A 295 1.03 -4.84 23.95
N SER A 296 0.33 -5.93 24.27
CA SER A 296 -0.88 -5.89 25.10
C SER A 296 -1.09 -7.09 26.03
N GLY A 297 -1.82 -6.88 27.12
CA GLY A 297 -2.31 -7.92 28.03
C GLY A 297 -1.23 -8.85 28.58
N GLN A 298 -1.48 -10.17 28.51
CA GLN A 298 -0.61 -11.20 29.06
C GLN A 298 0.76 -11.32 28.36
N ALA A 299 0.94 -10.69 27.19
CA ALA A 299 2.22 -10.67 26.49
C ALA A 299 3.21 -9.64 27.05
N LEU A 300 2.74 -8.66 27.85
CA LEU A 300 3.54 -7.54 28.32
C LEU A 300 4.85 -7.92 29.05
N PRO A 301 4.90 -8.92 29.97
CA PRO A 301 6.16 -9.34 30.58
C PRO A 301 7.17 -9.91 29.57
N GLY A 302 6.67 -10.52 28.47
CA GLY A 302 7.51 -10.97 27.36
C GLY A 302 8.10 -9.78 26.60
N ALA A 303 7.24 -8.85 26.19
CA ALA A 303 7.64 -7.63 25.50
C ALA A 303 8.65 -6.80 26.31
N ALA A 304 8.43 -6.63 27.61
CA ALA A 304 9.33 -5.89 28.49
C ALA A 304 10.73 -6.53 28.58
N ARG A 305 10.82 -7.88 28.63
CA ARG A 305 12.11 -8.57 28.57
C ARG A 305 12.83 -8.36 27.23
N THR A 306 12.11 -8.37 26.11
CA THR A 306 12.67 -8.05 24.77
C THR A 306 13.18 -6.60 24.73
N LEU A 307 12.42 -5.63 25.25
CA LEU A 307 12.80 -4.22 25.32
C LEU A 307 14.00 -3.97 26.26
N ALA A 308 14.07 -4.65 27.42
CA ALA A 308 15.22 -4.57 28.32
C ALA A 308 16.48 -5.23 27.70
N ALA A 309 16.32 -6.29 26.91
CA ALA A 309 17.41 -6.87 26.13
C ALA A 309 17.88 -5.93 25.00
N LEU A 310 16.95 -5.21 24.35
CA LEU A 310 17.26 -4.17 23.38
C LEU A 310 18.08 -3.03 24.00
N ALA A 311 17.63 -2.48 25.12
CA ALA A 311 18.32 -1.43 25.87
C ALA A 311 19.78 -1.81 26.15
N ARG A 312 19.99 -2.99 26.78
CA ARG A 312 21.32 -3.52 27.09
C ARG A 312 22.17 -3.82 25.85
N ARG A 313 21.58 -4.28 24.74
CA ARG A 313 22.29 -4.61 23.50
C ARG A 313 22.81 -3.36 22.79
N LEU A 314 21.99 -2.30 22.71
CA LEU A 314 22.35 -1.06 22.02
C LEU A 314 23.04 -0.04 22.94
N GLN A 315 23.01 -0.24 24.27
CA GLN A 315 23.49 0.72 25.27
C GLN A 315 22.77 2.08 25.17
N VAL A 316 21.47 2.03 24.86
CA VAL A 316 20.56 3.19 24.83
C VAL A 316 19.45 2.98 25.87
N PRO A 317 18.88 4.05 26.47
CA PRO A 317 17.65 3.93 27.23
C PRO A 317 16.46 3.54 26.35
N VAL A 318 15.59 2.70 26.89
CA VAL A 318 14.27 2.42 26.35
C VAL A 318 13.23 2.93 27.34
N LEU A 319 12.36 3.84 26.90
CA LEU A 319 11.28 4.43 27.69
C LEU A 319 9.93 3.88 27.20
N ALA A 320 9.28 3.03 27.99
CA ALA A 320 7.95 2.49 27.66
C ALA A 320 6.85 3.13 28.53
N VAL A 321 5.69 3.42 27.94
CA VAL A 321 4.50 3.86 28.67
C VAL A 321 3.56 2.66 28.82
N VAL A 322 3.07 2.38 30.02
CA VAL A 322 1.97 1.43 30.26
C VAL A 322 0.73 2.18 30.74
N ASP A 323 -0.44 1.82 30.20
CA ASP A 323 -1.70 2.53 30.43
C ASP A 323 -2.49 2.12 31.68
N THR A 324 -1.77 1.64 32.69
CA THR A 324 -2.28 1.35 34.03
C THR A 324 -1.29 1.82 35.08
N ASP A 325 -1.79 2.09 36.28
CA ASP A 325 -1.04 2.27 37.53
C ASP A 325 -1.17 1.05 38.47
N ASP A 326 -1.81 -0.03 38.02
CA ASP A 326 -1.91 -1.30 38.76
C ASP A 326 -0.53 -1.84 39.19
N PRO A 327 -0.23 -1.92 40.50
CA PRO A 327 1.07 -2.38 41.00
C PRO A 327 1.44 -3.79 40.54
N ALA A 328 0.47 -4.68 40.31
CA ALA A 328 0.76 -6.06 39.88
C ALA A 328 1.27 -6.10 38.43
N THR A 329 0.60 -5.39 37.51
CA THR A 329 1.05 -5.23 36.12
C THR A 329 2.40 -4.52 36.07
N VAL A 330 2.57 -3.44 36.83
CA VAL A 330 3.81 -2.65 36.84
C VAL A 330 5.00 -3.47 37.33
N ALA A 331 4.83 -4.25 38.41
CA ALA A 331 5.86 -5.17 38.89
C ALA A 331 6.19 -6.29 37.87
N ALA A 332 5.17 -6.80 37.16
CA ALA A 332 5.35 -7.86 36.16
C ALA A 332 6.12 -7.42 34.90
N LEU A 333 6.29 -6.12 34.66
CA LEU A 333 7.14 -5.59 33.59
C LEU A 333 8.64 -5.70 33.91
N ASP A 334 9.02 -5.84 35.18
CA ASP A 334 10.42 -6.05 35.61
C ASP A 334 11.38 -5.00 35.01
N ALA A 335 10.96 -3.73 35.06
CA ALA A 335 11.71 -2.57 34.59
C ALA A 335 12.86 -2.20 35.54
N ASP A 336 13.88 -1.50 35.02
CA ASP A 336 15.00 -1.02 35.83
C ASP A 336 14.61 0.21 36.67
N VAL A 337 13.85 1.12 36.05
CA VAL A 337 13.27 2.32 36.66
C VAL A 337 11.78 2.36 36.36
N THR A 338 10.97 2.64 37.38
CA THR A 338 9.51 2.76 37.26
C THR A 338 9.08 4.16 37.71
N MET A 339 8.19 4.79 36.94
CA MET A 339 7.65 6.12 37.18
C MET A 339 6.13 6.04 37.22
N VAL A 340 5.53 5.93 38.40
CA VAL A 340 4.06 5.90 38.56
C VAL A 340 3.54 7.34 38.59
N VAL A 341 2.66 7.69 37.65
CA VAL A 341 2.13 9.05 37.48
C VAL A 341 0.66 9.11 37.88
N THR A 342 0.38 9.82 38.97
CA THR A 342 -0.98 10.19 39.38
C THR A 342 -1.24 11.65 39.03
N ARG A 343 -2.51 12.00 38.78
CA ARG A 343 -2.93 13.35 38.39
C ARG A 343 -4.19 13.76 39.15
N ASP A 344 -4.19 14.99 39.65
CA ASP A 344 -5.36 15.67 40.19
C ASP A 344 -5.45 17.09 39.58
N GLY A 345 -6.52 17.35 38.81
CA GLY A 345 -6.72 18.65 38.17
C GLY A 345 -5.55 19.12 37.29
N ASP A 346 -4.96 20.26 37.65
CA ASP A 346 -3.78 20.87 37.03
C ASP A 346 -2.45 20.46 37.69
N ARG A 347 -2.48 19.51 38.62
CA ARG A 347 -1.33 18.96 39.35
C ARG A 347 -1.12 17.49 38.99
N ALA A 348 0.13 17.05 39.04
CA ALA A 348 0.49 15.65 38.94
C ALA A 348 1.64 15.30 39.89
N GLN A 349 1.72 14.03 40.25
CA GLN A 349 2.83 13.48 41.03
C GLN A 349 3.42 12.30 40.26
N ALA A 350 4.74 12.31 40.07
CA ALA A 350 5.48 11.19 39.50
C ALA A 350 6.34 10.57 40.60
N THR A 351 6.00 9.35 40.99
CA THR A 351 6.76 8.56 41.97
C THR A 351 7.75 7.66 41.22
N VAL A 352 9.04 7.96 41.38
CA VAL A 352 10.15 7.19 40.81
C VAL A 352 10.57 6.10 41.79
N GLY A 353 10.74 4.88 41.29
CA GLY A 353 11.39 3.78 42.00
C GLY A 353 12.37 3.02 41.13
N GLU A 354 13.32 2.35 41.77
CA GLU A 354 14.28 1.43 41.14
C GLU A 354 13.89 -0.01 41.46
N ARG A 355 14.12 -0.95 40.53
CA ARG A 355 13.70 -2.37 40.60
C ARG A 355 13.88 -3.01 41.98
N ASP A 356 15.10 -2.92 42.52
CA ASP A 356 15.51 -3.62 43.75
C ASP A 356 15.33 -2.79 45.03
N LEU A 357 15.02 -1.48 44.89
CA LEU A 357 14.88 -0.54 46.02
C LEU A 357 13.44 -0.08 46.24
N GLY A 358 12.55 -0.31 45.27
CA GLY A 358 11.17 0.19 45.31
C GLY A 358 11.09 1.71 45.11
N PRO A 359 10.00 2.37 45.56
CA PRO A 359 9.82 3.82 45.45
C PRO A 359 10.90 4.59 46.22
N LEU A 360 11.60 5.49 45.53
CA LEU A 360 12.68 6.30 46.08
C LEU A 360 12.26 7.75 46.34
N VAL A 361 11.53 8.36 45.41
CA VAL A 361 11.23 9.80 45.43
C VAL A 361 9.94 10.11 44.68
N SER A 362 9.15 11.06 45.18
CA SER A 362 7.93 11.54 44.52
C SER A 362 8.05 13.02 44.16
N VAL A 363 7.94 13.31 42.86
CA VAL A 363 8.10 14.64 42.27
C VAL A 363 6.74 15.25 41.97
N ARG A 364 6.54 16.53 42.32
CA ARG A 364 5.35 17.30 41.94
C ARG A 364 5.56 18.01 40.59
N LEU A 365 4.58 17.93 39.71
CA LEU A 365 4.57 18.50 38.36
C LEU A 365 3.27 19.30 38.12
N GLY A 366 3.32 20.31 37.25
CA GLY A 366 2.13 20.96 36.70
C GLY A 366 1.63 20.25 35.44
N ALA A 367 0.30 20.15 35.27
CA ALA A 367 -0.36 19.37 34.22
C ALA A 367 -1.09 20.27 33.20
N ASP A 368 -0.35 20.87 32.27
CA ASP A 368 -0.83 21.78 31.22
C ASP A 368 -1.31 20.99 29.98
N PHE A 369 -2.38 20.22 30.14
CA PHE A 369 -2.91 19.33 29.10
C PHE A 369 -3.56 20.09 27.93
N ALA A 370 -3.98 21.33 28.14
CA ALA A 370 -4.41 22.23 27.07
C ALA A 370 -3.29 22.43 26.02
N ARG A 371 -2.03 22.37 26.45
CA ARG A 371 -0.82 22.47 25.61
C ARG A 371 -0.06 21.14 25.51
N ALA A 372 -0.73 20.02 25.81
CA ALA A 372 -0.18 18.66 25.76
C ALA A 372 1.17 18.46 26.46
N ARG A 373 1.37 19.05 27.65
CA ARG A 373 2.65 18.96 28.39
C ARG A 373 2.50 18.86 29.90
N PHE A 374 3.56 18.39 30.55
CA PHE A 374 3.84 18.68 31.95
C PHE A 374 4.78 19.88 32.08
N THR A 375 4.82 20.50 33.26
CA THR A 375 5.70 21.62 33.61
C THR A 375 6.29 21.43 35.00
N ALA A 376 7.34 22.18 35.33
CA ALA A 376 7.78 22.33 36.72
C ALA A 376 6.64 22.93 37.58
N PRO A 377 6.58 22.63 38.90
CA PRO A 377 5.53 23.15 39.78
C PRO A 377 5.60 24.69 39.88
N SER A 378 4.43 25.33 39.94
CA SER A 378 4.35 26.79 40.16
C SER A 378 4.93 27.17 41.53
N LYS A 379 5.61 28.32 41.60
CA LYS A 379 6.14 28.87 42.86
C LYS A 379 5.06 29.23 43.87
N ASP A 380 3.83 29.42 43.42
CA ASP A 380 2.70 29.92 44.24
C ASP A 380 1.86 28.80 44.89
N ALA A 381 2.28 27.53 44.79
CA ALA A 381 1.54 26.40 45.35
C ALA A 381 1.82 26.22 46.87
N PRO A 382 0.80 26.20 47.74
CA PRO A 382 0.98 25.92 49.17
C PRO A 382 1.63 24.55 49.43
N ALA A 383 2.43 24.47 50.49
CA ALA A 383 3.00 23.21 50.96
C ALA A 383 2.00 22.52 51.92
N GLU A 384 1.41 21.41 51.48
CA GLU A 384 0.65 20.52 52.36
C GLU A 384 1.57 19.61 53.19
N PRO A 385 1.16 19.21 54.40
CA PRO A 385 1.99 18.42 55.32
C PRO A 385 2.13 16.97 54.87
N ALA A 386 3.30 16.38 55.11
CA ALA A 386 3.59 14.99 54.75
C ALA A 386 2.78 14.00 55.61
N ALA A 387 2.11 13.05 54.96
CA ALA A 387 1.42 11.94 55.60
C ALA A 387 2.40 10.83 56.05
N PRO A 388 2.10 10.07 57.12
CA PRO A 388 3.05 9.13 57.74
C PRO A 388 3.13 7.77 57.02
N SER A 389 4.30 7.14 57.09
CA SER A 389 4.56 5.80 56.52
C SER A 389 3.73 4.70 57.21
N PRO A 390 3.17 3.73 56.46
CA PRO A 390 2.28 2.71 57.01
C PRO A 390 3.04 1.55 57.68
N VAL A 391 2.50 1.06 58.80
CA VAL A 391 2.92 -0.18 59.47
C VAL A 391 1.84 -1.25 59.27
N SER A 392 2.25 -2.49 59.04
CA SER A 392 1.37 -3.63 58.70
C SER A 392 0.49 -4.12 59.86
N SER A 393 -0.79 -4.43 59.62
CA SER A 393 -1.40 -5.74 59.98
C SER A 393 -2.89 -5.90 59.62
N ALA A 394 -3.19 -7.02 58.94
CA ALA A 394 -4.30 -7.99 59.10
C ALA A 394 -5.81 -7.58 59.26
N PRO A 395 -6.79 -8.47 58.91
CA PRO A 395 -8.11 -8.06 58.43
C PRO A 395 -9.34 -8.50 59.27
N ALA A 396 -10.52 -7.89 59.01
CA ALA A 396 -11.84 -8.43 59.35
C ALA A 396 -12.98 -7.87 58.45
N HIS A 397 -14.11 -8.60 58.35
CA HIS A 397 -15.29 -8.34 57.49
C HIS A 397 -16.40 -7.48 58.22
N PRO A 398 -17.70 -7.42 57.78
CA PRO A 398 -18.22 -6.47 56.79
C PRO A 398 -19.55 -5.72 57.15
N ALA A 399 -19.89 -4.69 56.36
CA ALA A 399 -21.26 -4.12 56.14
C ALA A 399 -21.99 -3.42 57.34
N PRO A 400 -23.13 -2.69 57.17
CA PRO A 400 -23.76 -2.10 55.96
C PRO A 400 -24.18 -0.60 56.08
N ALA A 401 -24.56 -0.03 54.92
CA ALA A 401 -25.51 1.08 54.62
C ALA A 401 -26.10 2.03 55.70
N ALA A 402 -26.10 3.35 55.41
CA ALA A 402 -27.28 4.25 55.51
C ALA A 402 -27.06 5.63 54.83
N GLU A 403 -27.92 5.98 53.87
CA GLU A 403 -28.33 7.36 53.50
C GLU A 403 -29.65 7.70 54.29
N PRO A 404 -30.30 8.91 54.24
CA PRO A 404 -30.26 9.96 53.21
C PRO A 404 -30.40 11.45 53.70
N SER A 405 -30.77 12.36 52.78
CA SER A 405 -31.52 13.64 52.98
C SER A 405 -30.70 14.92 53.27
N THR A 406 -30.99 16.13 52.73
CA THR A 406 -32.07 16.59 51.82
C THR A 406 -31.76 17.93 51.11
N ALA A 407 -32.45 18.18 49.98
CA ALA A 407 -33.00 19.48 49.49
C ALA A 407 -32.10 20.62 48.91
N ALA A 408 -32.53 21.10 47.73
CA ALA A 408 -32.27 22.44 47.15
C ALA A 408 -33.52 23.36 47.41
N PRO A 409 -33.72 24.61 46.85
CA PRO A 409 -33.58 24.97 45.42
C PRO A 409 -33.34 26.47 44.98
N THR A 410 -33.16 26.66 43.66
CA THR A 410 -33.59 27.79 42.77
C THR A 410 -32.91 29.19 42.70
N ALA A 411 -32.97 29.77 41.48
CA ALA A 411 -32.43 31.07 40.99
C ALA A 411 -33.55 32.17 40.85
N PRO A 412 -33.40 33.39 40.23
CA PRO A 412 -33.10 33.61 38.77
C PRO A 412 -32.45 34.97 38.26
N ALA A 413 -31.98 34.95 36.99
CA ALA A 413 -31.95 35.95 35.87
C ALA A 413 -31.71 37.51 35.96
N THR A 414 -30.65 38.00 35.26
CA THR A 414 -30.57 38.93 34.05
C THR A 414 -31.26 40.33 34.02
N PRO A 415 -30.95 41.33 33.11
CA PRO A 415 -29.72 42.01 32.57
C PRO A 415 -29.68 43.53 33.02
N PRO A 416 -29.49 44.64 32.22
CA PRO A 416 -28.67 45.01 31.01
C PRO A 416 -27.87 46.37 31.09
N GLY A 417 -27.17 46.79 30.00
CA GLY A 417 -26.99 48.23 29.61
C GLY A 417 -25.58 48.80 29.27
N THR A 418 -25.44 49.52 28.14
CA THR A 418 -24.24 50.31 27.68
C THR A 418 -24.26 51.76 28.21
N PRO A 419 -23.14 52.56 28.22
CA PRO A 419 -22.81 53.45 27.07
C PRO A 419 -21.33 54.00 26.91
N THR A 420 -21.08 54.63 25.74
CA THR A 420 -20.06 55.63 25.25
C THR A 420 -18.74 56.04 25.95
N ALA A 421 -17.80 56.53 25.11
CA ALA A 421 -16.44 57.04 25.41
C ALA A 421 -16.31 58.59 25.48
N PRO A 422 -15.10 59.12 25.79
CA PRO A 422 -14.55 60.27 25.06
C PRO A 422 -13.06 60.08 24.65
N ALA A 423 -12.38 61.15 24.19
CA ALA A 423 -11.33 61.07 23.16
C ALA A 423 -9.95 61.73 23.47
N SER A 424 -9.00 61.46 22.56
CA SER A 424 -7.90 62.34 22.09
C SER A 424 -6.65 62.59 22.96
N GLY A 425 -5.50 62.13 22.44
CA GLY A 425 -4.16 62.65 22.71
C GLY A 425 -3.16 62.05 21.70
N ALA A 426 -2.39 62.87 20.98
CA ALA A 426 -1.57 62.42 19.84
C ALA A 426 -0.11 62.89 19.91
N THR A 427 0.83 62.04 19.46
CA THR A 427 2.18 62.47 19.00
C THR A 427 2.86 61.45 18.09
N ALA A 428 3.33 61.96 16.95
CA ALA A 428 4.52 61.58 16.14
C ALA A 428 4.74 60.13 15.66
N ALA A 429 4.96 60.01 14.34
CA ALA A 429 5.12 58.78 13.58
C ALA A 429 6.53 58.16 13.61
N ALA A 430 6.58 56.84 13.39
CA ALA A 430 7.67 56.14 12.71
C ALA A 430 7.05 55.26 11.60
N VAL A 431 7.78 55.03 10.50
CA VAL A 431 7.27 54.38 9.27
C VAL A 431 6.97 52.90 9.52
N GLY A 432 5.77 52.44 9.17
CA GLY A 432 5.34 51.04 9.33
C GLY A 432 4.39 50.57 8.21
N GLU A 433 4.36 49.25 7.99
CA GLU A 433 3.53 48.59 6.98
C GLU A 433 2.02 48.85 7.15
N PRO A 434 1.24 48.88 6.05
CA PRO A 434 -0.21 49.04 6.14
C PRO A 434 -0.86 47.79 6.71
N PRO A 435 -1.80 47.92 7.68
CA PRO A 435 -2.41 46.76 8.33
C PRO A 435 -3.27 45.92 7.37
N ALA A 436 -3.38 44.62 7.66
CA ALA A 436 -4.20 43.69 6.91
C ALA A 436 -5.69 44.12 6.96
N VAL A 437 -6.22 44.56 5.83
CA VAL A 437 -7.62 44.98 5.72
C VAL A 437 -8.52 43.75 5.79
N ALA A 438 -9.45 43.73 6.75
CA ALA A 438 -10.40 42.63 6.89
C ALA A 438 -11.22 42.41 5.60
N VAL A 439 -11.23 41.17 5.11
CA VAL A 439 -12.00 40.73 3.94
C VAL A 439 -13.14 39.85 4.40
N ALA A 440 -14.38 40.27 4.14
CA ALA A 440 -15.59 39.50 4.39
C ALA A 440 -16.30 39.15 3.08
N ARG A 441 -17.23 38.19 3.11
CA ARG A 441 -18.18 37.92 2.02
C ARG A 441 -19.56 38.47 2.38
N GLY A 442 -20.29 38.93 1.37
CA GLY A 442 -21.67 39.40 1.47
C GLY A 442 -22.40 39.25 0.12
N PRO A 443 -23.64 39.77 -0.01
CA PRO A 443 -24.39 39.71 -1.25
C PRO A 443 -23.62 40.30 -2.43
N VAL A 444 -23.80 39.73 -3.63
CA VAL A 444 -23.13 40.22 -4.84
C VAL A 444 -23.53 41.68 -5.09
N ALA A 445 -22.56 42.57 -5.11
CA ALA A 445 -22.76 44.01 -5.31
C ALA A 445 -21.73 44.57 -6.31
N PRO A 446 -21.99 45.71 -6.97
CA PRO A 446 -21.02 46.34 -7.86
C PRO A 446 -19.74 46.69 -7.11
N CYS A 447 -18.58 46.29 -7.64
CA CYS A 447 -17.28 46.65 -7.10
C CYS A 447 -17.09 48.17 -7.18
N ALA A 448 -16.78 48.80 -6.05
CA ALA A 448 -16.61 50.25 -5.91
C ALA A 448 -15.39 50.82 -6.67
N ASP A 449 -14.57 49.97 -7.29
CA ASP A 449 -13.38 50.35 -8.06
C ASP A 449 -13.48 50.02 -9.56
N CYS A 450 -14.40 49.15 -9.99
CA CYS A 450 -14.56 48.79 -11.42
C CYS A 450 -15.97 48.36 -11.85
N GLY A 451 -17.00 48.53 -11.02
CA GLY A 451 -18.42 48.25 -11.32
C GLY A 451 -18.83 46.78 -11.44
N ALA A 452 -17.91 45.87 -11.77
CA ALA A 452 -18.21 44.45 -11.94
C ALA A 452 -18.68 43.75 -10.63
N PRO A 453 -19.48 42.67 -10.71
CA PRO A 453 -20.11 42.08 -9.53
C PRO A 453 -19.11 41.40 -8.60
N THR A 454 -19.09 41.77 -7.31
CA THR A 454 -18.22 41.16 -6.29
C THR A 454 -18.99 40.73 -5.04
N PRO A 455 -18.78 39.50 -4.52
CA PRO A 455 -19.26 39.09 -3.20
C PRO A 455 -18.34 39.58 -2.07
N TYR A 456 -17.15 40.11 -2.37
CA TYR A 456 -16.16 40.47 -1.37
C TYR A 456 -16.42 41.86 -0.78
N ARG A 457 -16.02 42.05 0.48
CA ARG A 457 -16.07 43.32 1.23
C ARG A 457 -14.71 43.55 1.87
N ILE A 458 -13.98 44.54 1.40
CA ILE A 458 -12.64 44.89 1.88
C ILE A 458 -12.78 46.17 2.70
N GLY A 459 -12.63 46.07 4.02
CA GLY A 459 -12.93 47.18 4.93
C GLY A 459 -14.40 47.62 4.85
N GLY A 460 -15.31 46.67 4.63
CA GLY A 460 -16.76 46.93 4.46
C GLY A 460 -17.19 47.41 3.07
N ARG A 461 -16.28 47.90 2.22
CA ARG A 461 -16.60 48.36 0.85
C ARG A 461 -16.60 47.20 -0.16
N PRO A 462 -17.56 47.10 -1.11
CA PRO A 462 -17.50 46.10 -2.18
C PRO A 462 -16.27 46.34 -3.06
N ALA A 463 -15.30 45.42 -3.04
CA ALA A 463 -14.06 45.54 -3.80
C ALA A 463 -13.53 44.16 -4.19
N HIS A 464 -12.78 44.05 -5.28
CA HIS A 464 -12.01 42.83 -5.55
C HIS A 464 -10.73 42.83 -4.71
N MET A 465 -10.19 41.64 -4.43
CA MET A 465 -8.89 41.50 -3.77
C MET A 465 -7.79 42.19 -4.59
N ARG A 466 -6.74 42.69 -3.93
CA ARG A 466 -5.73 43.57 -4.55
C ARG A 466 -5.18 42.96 -5.84
N GLY A 467 -5.29 43.68 -6.95
CA GLY A 467 -4.85 43.26 -8.29
C GLY A 467 -5.94 42.80 -9.26
N PHE A 468 -7.18 42.55 -8.79
CA PHE A 468 -8.25 41.97 -9.61
C PHE A 468 -9.28 42.96 -10.19
N CYS A 469 -9.19 44.24 -9.87
CA CYS A 469 -9.94 45.27 -10.60
C CYS A 469 -9.26 45.52 -11.96
N ARG A 470 -10.01 45.35 -13.06
CA ARG A 470 -9.52 45.73 -14.39
C ARG A 470 -9.32 47.26 -14.44
N THR A 471 -8.09 47.71 -14.28
CA THR A 471 -7.72 49.09 -14.60
C THR A 471 -7.88 49.30 -16.11
N THR A 472 -8.85 50.14 -16.48
CA THR A 472 -9.10 50.53 -17.86
C THR A 472 -7.97 51.45 -18.36
N ALA A 473 -6.94 50.85 -18.96
CA ALA A 473 -5.85 51.56 -19.61
C ALA A 473 -5.25 50.73 -20.75
N GLU A 474 -6.06 50.45 -21.78
CA GLU A 474 -5.62 50.41 -23.18
C GLU A 474 -6.84 50.24 -24.10
N THR A 475 -7.27 51.36 -24.70
CA THR A 475 -8.35 51.38 -25.69
C THR A 475 -7.73 51.52 -27.07
N ALA A 476 -7.66 50.42 -27.84
CA ALA A 476 -7.46 50.50 -29.27
C ALA A 476 -8.81 50.88 -29.94
N PRO A 477 -8.86 51.82 -30.89
CA PRO A 477 -10.11 52.36 -31.41
C PRO A 477 -10.72 51.49 -32.53
N GLY A 478 -12.05 51.51 -32.62
CA GLY A 478 -12.76 51.22 -33.87
C GLY A 478 -13.19 49.76 -34.11
N ALA A 479 -14.24 49.33 -33.41
CA ALA A 479 -15.13 48.27 -33.92
C ALA A 479 -16.59 48.70 -33.70
N VAL A 480 -17.28 49.08 -34.78
CA VAL A 480 -18.71 49.44 -34.74
C VAL A 480 -19.53 48.16 -34.51
N PRO A 481 -20.46 48.12 -33.52
CA PRO A 481 -21.29 46.94 -33.31
C PRO A 481 -22.30 46.77 -34.44
N VAL A 482 -22.25 45.61 -35.10
CA VAL A 482 -23.30 45.18 -36.05
C VAL A 482 -24.51 44.69 -35.24
N PRO A 483 -25.73 45.18 -35.49
CA PRO A 483 -26.91 44.74 -34.75
C PRO A 483 -27.32 43.30 -35.14
N VAL A 484 -27.53 42.45 -34.14
CA VAL A 484 -28.11 41.11 -34.30
C VAL A 484 -29.64 41.23 -34.28
N PRO A 485 -30.37 40.67 -35.28
CA PRO A 485 -31.82 40.75 -35.31
C PRO A 485 -32.47 39.84 -34.25
N ALA A 486 -33.59 40.28 -33.68
CA ALA A 486 -34.35 39.54 -32.68
C ALA A 486 -35.08 38.31 -33.29
N PRO A 487 -35.26 37.22 -32.52
CA PRO A 487 -36.03 36.05 -32.97
C PRO A 487 -37.54 36.36 -33.01
N PRO A 488 -38.31 35.79 -33.96
CA PRO A 488 -39.76 35.97 -34.04
C PRO A 488 -40.49 35.18 -32.94
N ALA A 489 -41.63 35.73 -32.50
CA ALA A 489 -42.49 35.12 -31.48
C ALA A 489 -43.27 33.90 -32.01
N ALA A 490 -43.61 32.97 -31.11
CA ALA A 490 -44.49 31.85 -31.38
C ALA A 490 -45.97 32.28 -31.34
N PRO A 491 -46.87 31.66 -32.14
CA PRO A 491 -48.31 31.94 -32.09
C PRO A 491 -49.04 31.09 -31.04
N ASP A 492 -49.99 31.72 -30.34
CA ASP A 492 -50.92 31.07 -29.39
C ASP A 492 -51.97 30.21 -30.08
N PHE A 493 -52.44 29.16 -29.41
CA PHE A 493 -53.78 28.59 -29.61
C PHE A 493 -54.42 28.17 -28.27
N ALA A 494 -55.74 28.34 -28.20
CA ALA A 494 -56.52 28.44 -26.95
C ALA A 494 -56.97 27.09 -26.34
N ALA A 495 -57.61 27.15 -25.18
CA ALA A 495 -57.91 26.02 -24.30
C ALA A 495 -59.40 25.60 -24.22
N ALA A 496 -59.62 24.39 -23.65
CA ALA A 496 -60.88 23.84 -23.10
C ALA A 496 -61.96 23.37 -24.12
N PRO A 497 -62.88 22.44 -23.76
CA PRO A 497 -63.26 21.99 -22.40
C PRO A 497 -63.32 20.45 -22.13
N GLU A 498 -63.76 20.11 -20.91
CA GLU A 498 -63.92 18.76 -20.34
C GLU A 498 -65.27 18.09 -20.72
N ASP A 499 -65.35 16.75 -20.68
CA ASP A 499 -66.53 16.04 -20.12
C ASP A 499 -66.20 14.58 -19.69
N ARG A 500 -67.08 13.96 -18.90
CA ARG A 500 -66.92 12.64 -18.24
C ARG A 500 -67.83 11.56 -18.84
N THR A 501 -67.36 10.31 -18.95
CA THR A 501 -68.12 9.07 -18.59
C THR A 501 -67.28 7.80 -18.79
N ALA A 502 -67.65 6.72 -18.09
CA ALA A 502 -67.18 5.33 -18.25
C ALA A 502 -68.38 4.45 -18.74
N PRO A 503 -68.30 3.11 -18.95
CA PRO A 503 -67.17 2.18 -18.77
C PRO A 503 -66.98 1.09 -19.88
N ALA A 504 -66.07 0.13 -19.62
CA ALA A 504 -66.10 -1.31 -19.97
C ALA A 504 -65.43 -1.89 -21.26
N THR A 505 -64.90 -3.10 -21.04
CA THR A 505 -64.60 -4.23 -21.96
C THR A 505 -63.45 -4.16 -22.99
N ALA A 506 -62.61 -5.21 -22.95
CA ALA A 506 -61.63 -5.55 -23.98
C ALA A 506 -62.27 -6.30 -25.16
N PRO A 507 -61.66 -6.28 -26.35
CA PRO A 507 -61.11 -7.53 -26.88
C PRO A 507 -59.71 -7.38 -27.53
N ALA A 508 -59.19 -8.48 -28.08
CA ALA A 508 -57.78 -8.70 -28.39
C ALA A 508 -57.33 -8.34 -29.84
N GLU A 509 -56.00 -8.32 -30.00
CA GLU A 509 -55.21 -8.52 -31.23
C GLU A 509 -55.41 -7.62 -32.48
N ARG A 510 -54.36 -6.86 -32.81
CA ARG A 510 -53.46 -7.18 -33.95
C ARG A 510 -52.17 -6.36 -33.91
N GLU A 511 -51.09 -6.96 -34.38
CA GLU A 511 -49.73 -6.43 -34.33
C GLU A 511 -49.50 -5.25 -35.28
N ARG A 512 -48.63 -4.31 -34.87
CA ARG A 512 -47.77 -3.53 -35.79
C ARG A 512 -46.36 -3.44 -35.19
N GLU A 513 -45.37 -3.56 -36.07
CA GLU A 513 -44.00 -3.91 -35.74
C GLU A 513 -43.20 -2.78 -35.06
N ARG A 514 -42.22 -3.18 -34.24
CA ARG A 514 -41.19 -2.29 -33.68
C ARG A 514 -39.87 -2.49 -34.44
N PRO A 515 -39.23 -1.43 -34.98
CA PRO A 515 -37.84 -1.51 -35.39
C PRO A 515 -36.93 -1.43 -34.15
N GLY A 516 -36.03 -2.41 -33.96
CA GLY A 516 -34.99 -2.34 -32.91
C GLY A 516 -34.81 -3.57 -32.02
N ALA A 517 -34.87 -4.79 -32.58
CA ALA A 517 -34.37 -6.00 -31.92
C ALA A 517 -33.18 -6.55 -32.72
N TRP A 518 -32.08 -6.86 -32.03
CA TRP A 518 -30.92 -7.54 -32.62
C TRP A 518 -31.14 -9.06 -32.50
N PRO A 519 -31.10 -9.84 -33.59
CA PRO A 519 -31.42 -11.26 -33.52
C PRO A 519 -30.32 -12.05 -32.80
N ALA A 520 -30.75 -12.95 -31.89
CA ALA A 520 -29.90 -13.97 -31.31
C ALA A 520 -29.76 -15.16 -32.30
N GLY A 521 -28.53 -15.55 -32.62
CA GLY A 521 -28.25 -16.71 -33.47
C GLY A 521 -27.79 -17.92 -32.65
N THR A 522 -28.71 -18.82 -32.31
CA THR A 522 -28.38 -20.14 -31.76
C THR A 522 -28.29 -21.18 -32.87
N GLY A 523 -27.15 -21.83 -33.05
CA GLY A 523 -26.97 -22.90 -34.03
C GLY A 523 -25.69 -23.72 -33.76
N ARG A 524 -25.86 -24.94 -33.26
CA ARG A 524 -24.78 -25.90 -32.98
C ARG A 524 -24.54 -26.80 -34.19
N PRO A 525 -23.32 -26.92 -34.74
CA PRO A 525 -23.01 -27.97 -35.71
C PRO A 525 -22.61 -29.27 -35.00
N ALA A 526 -23.11 -30.40 -35.53
CA ALA A 526 -22.58 -31.74 -35.30
C ALA A 526 -21.73 -32.16 -36.52
N PRO A 527 -20.85 -33.18 -36.43
CA PRO A 527 -19.71 -33.29 -37.34
C PRO A 527 -20.01 -34.03 -38.66
N GLY A 528 -19.33 -33.62 -39.73
CA GLY A 528 -19.05 -34.46 -40.91
C GLY A 528 -19.80 -34.12 -42.20
N SER A 529 -19.29 -33.18 -43.00
CA SER A 529 -19.53 -33.06 -44.46
C SER A 529 -18.42 -32.19 -45.09
N GLN A 530 -18.00 -32.50 -46.32
CA GLN A 530 -16.98 -31.73 -47.07
C GLN A 530 -17.51 -30.36 -47.55
N PRO A 531 -16.64 -29.36 -47.80
CA PRO A 531 -17.05 -28.04 -48.26
C PRO A 531 -17.29 -27.97 -49.79
N PRO A 532 -18.38 -27.33 -50.26
CA PRO A 532 -18.51 -26.85 -51.64
C PRO A 532 -17.82 -25.48 -51.83
N PRO A 533 -17.51 -25.06 -53.09
CA PRO A 533 -16.65 -23.92 -53.36
C PRO A 533 -17.34 -22.55 -53.22
N ALA A 534 -16.53 -21.52 -52.99
CA ALA A 534 -16.96 -20.13 -52.79
C ALA A 534 -17.35 -19.40 -54.09
N LEU A 535 -18.35 -18.52 -54.00
CA LEU A 535 -18.70 -17.50 -54.99
C LEU A 535 -19.03 -16.15 -54.29
N PRO A 536 -18.97 -15.01 -54.99
CA PRO A 536 -18.27 -13.83 -54.46
C PRO A 536 -19.13 -12.81 -53.70
N ALA A 537 -18.44 -11.95 -52.94
CA ALA A 537 -19.02 -10.87 -52.17
C ALA A 537 -19.46 -9.68 -53.05
N VAL A 538 -20.55 -9.02 -52.63
CA VAL A 538 -21.00 -7.71 -53.14
C VAL A 538 -20.63 -6.62 -52.12
N PRO A 539 -20.00 -5.50 -52.52
CA PRO A 539 -19.51 -4.48 -51.59
C PRO A 539 -20.53 -3.38 -51.31
N GLY A 540 -20.53 -2.79 -50.10
CA GLY A 540 -21.21 -1.51 -49.87
C GLY A 540 -21.56 -1.12 -48.43
N ALA A 541 -20.60 -0.64 -47.65
CA ALA A 541 -20.86 0.24 -46.50
C ALA A 541 -19.68 1.21 -46.31
N ARG A 542 -19.89 2.51 -46.54
CA ARG A 542 -18.83 3.54 -46.51
C ARG A 542 -18.46 3.93 -45.08
N ALA A 543 -17.16 3.97 -44.79
CA ALA A 543 -16.61 4.66 -43.63
C ALA A 543 -16.56 6.19 -43.86
N ALA A 544 -16.60 6.97 -42.79
CA ALA A 544 -16.44 8.42 -42.86
C ALA A 544 -14.95 8.80 -42.94
N GLU A 545 -14.57 9.57 -43.96
CA GLU A 545 -13.19 9.94 -44.25
C GLU A 545 -12.63 11.02 -43.30
N ALA A 546 -11.37 10.86 -42.92
CA ALA A 546 -10.58 11.92 -42.28
C ALA A 546 -9.78 12.67 -43.34
N THR A 547 -10.19 13.89 -43.67
CA THR A 547 -9.51 14.70 -44.69
C THR A 547 -8.30 15.45 -44.13
N GLY A 548 -7.11 14.93 -44.41
CA GLY A 548 -5.83 15.64 -44.35
C GLY A 548 -4.96 15.18 -45.54
N PRO A 549 -4.04 16.00 -46.06
CA PRO A 549 -3.29 15.66 -47.26
C PRO A 549 -2.23 14.58 -46.98
N HIS A 550 -2.55 13.32 -47.30
CA HIS A 550 -1.54 12.27 -47.42
C HIS A 550 -0.69 12.51 -48.68
N PRO A 551 0.64 12.50 -48.60
CA PRO A 551 1.48 12.45 -49.79
C PRO A 551 1.26 11.09 -50.49
N GLN A 552 0.86 11.13 -51.75
CA GLN A 552 0.59 9.91 -52.52
C GLN A 552 1.91 9.19 -52.84
N GLY A 553 2.06 7.96 -52.36
CA GLY A 553 3.20 7.09 -52.66
C GLY A 553 3.54 6.01 -51.63
N GLU A 554 3.02 6.10 -50.40
CA GLU A 554 3.40 5.20 -49.29
C GLU A 554 2.96 3.73 -49.47
N GLU A 555 3.91 2.78 -49.44
CA GLU A 555 3.62 1.33 -49.30
C GLU A 555 3.86 0.87 -47.85
N ASP A 556 2.81 0.28 -47.23
CA ASP A 556 2.93 -0.34 -45.91
C ASP A 556 3.33 -1.82 -46.05
N ILE A 557 4.52 -2.14 -45.55
CA ILE A 557 5.07 -3.49 -45.58
C ILE A 557 4.83 -4.19 -44.24
N GLY A 558 3.84 -5.08 -44.21
CA GLY A 558 3.67 -6.01 -43.09
C GLY A 558 4.96 -6.79 -42.83
N GLN A 559 5.28 -7.07 -41.56
CA GLN A 559 6.35 -8.02 -41.26
C GLN A 559 5.96 -9.39 -41.81
N GLU A 560 6.87 -10.02 -42.54
CA GLU A 560 6.69 -11.37 -43.10
C GLU A 560 6.10 -12.31 -42.04
N ASP A 561 5.02 -12.99 -42.42
CA ASP A 561 4.27 -13.82 -41.49
C ASP A 561 5.13 -15.03 -41.09
N SER A 562 5.32 -15.21 -39.78
CA SER A 562 5.93 -16.41 -39.23
C SER A 562 5.11 -17.63 -39.67
N SER A 563 5.77 -18.69 -40.14
CA SER A 563 5.11 -19.94 -40.53
C SER A 563 4.17 -20.46 -39.44
N GLU A 564 3.12 -21.19 -39.83
CA GLU A 564 2.09 -21.67 -38.89
C GLU A 564 2.68 -22.51 -37.73
N ASP A 565 3.81 -23.18 -37.97
CA ASP A 565 4.54 -24.00 -36.99
C ASP A 565 5.43 -23.22 -36.00
N ALA A 566 5.66 -21.91 -36.20
CA ALA A 566 6.68 -21.15 -35.47
C ALA A 566 6.52 -21.15 -33.94
N PHE A 567 5.28 -21.30 -33.47
CA PHE A 567 4.93 -21.40 -32.04
C PHE A 567 4.07 -22.64 -31.74
N ALA A 568 4.32 -23.76 -32.43
CA ALA A 568 3.54 -25.00 -32.32
C ALA A 568 3.38 -25.55 -30.88
N TRP A 569 4.33 -25.28 -29.96
CA TRP A 569 4.25 -25.73 -28.56
C TRP A 569 3.56 -24.71 -27.65
N GLY A 570 3.23 -23.54 -28.20
CA GLY A 570 2.42 -22.51 -27.56
C GLY A 570 3.19 -21.57 -26.61
N PRO A 571 2.44 -20.79 -25.81
CA PRO A 571 2.96 -19.64 -25.06
C PRO A 571 3.94 -19.95 -23.93
N PHE A 572 3.87 -21.13 -23.33
CA PHE A 572 4.64 -21.45 -22.13
C PHE A 572 4.95 -22.94 -21.98
N ALA A 573 5.91 -23.23 -21.10
CA ALA A 573 6.13 -24.55 -20.52
C ALA A 573 6.15 -24.46 -18.98
N VAL A 574 5.50 -25.40 -18.28
CA VAL A 574 5.63 -25.54 -16.83
C VAL A 574 6.55 -26.73 -16.54
N LEU A 575 7.66 -26.50 -15.84
CA LEU A 575 8.68 -27.50 -15.57
C LEU A 575 8.51 -28.07 -14.16
N ASP A 576 8.37 -29.39 -14.05
CA ASP A 576 8.24 -30.11 -12.78
C ASP A 576 9.57 -30.63 -12.21
N GLY A 577 9.51 -31.16 -10.98
CA GLY A 577 10.67 -31.72 -10.28
C GLY A 577 11.35 -32.91 -10.97
N HIS A 578 10.61 -33.69 -11.75
CA HIS A 578 11.14 -34.83 -12.52
C HIS A 578 11.86 -34.39 -13.80
N GLY A 579 11.70 -33.13 -14.20
CA GLY A 579 12.27 -32.59 -15.43
C GLY A 579 11.34 -32.72 -16.62
N THR A 580 10.04 -32.92 -16.39
CA THR A 580 9.04 -32.91 -17.45
C THR A 580 8.57 -31.47 -17.66
N ALA A 581 8.65 -31.00 -18.91
CA ALA A 581 8.01 -29.78 -19.36
C ALA A 581 6.58 -30.10 -19.80
N HIS A 582 5.60 -29.39 -19.24
CA HIS A 582 4.17 -29.49 -19.54
C HIS A 582 3.74 -28.27 -20.38
N LEU A 583 3.16 -28.52 -21.55
CA LEU A 583 2.89 -27.51 -22.58
C LEU A 583 1.43 -27.03 -22.60
N ALA A 584 1.15 -25.97 -23.35
CA ALA A 584 -0.17 -25.33 -23.43
C ALA A 584 -1.23 -26.12 -24.24
N ASP A 585 -0.80 -27.09 -25.04
CA ASP A 585 -1.67 -28.08 -25.71
C ASP A 585 -1.99 -29.30 -24.82
N GLY A 586 -1.32 -29.44 -23.68
CA GLY A 586 -1.41 -30.58 -22.76
C GLY A 586 -0.35 -31.66 -23.02
N ALA A 587 0.54 -31.49 -24.01
CA ALA A 587 1.66 -32.39 -24.23
C ALA A 587 2.70 -32.27 -23.12
N THR A 588 3.45 -33.36 -22.90
CA THR A 588 4.52 -33.43 -21.91
C THR A 588 5.79 -34.00 -22.55
N MET A 589 6.96 -33.54 -22.09
CA MET A 589 8.24 -34.00 -22.65
C MET A 589 9.41 -33.83 -21.66
N PRO A 590 10.47 -34.65 -21.78
CA PRO A 590 11.67 -34.49 -20.97
C PRO A 590 12.44 -33.21 -21.34
N CYS A 591 12.78 -32.42 -20.33
CA CYS A 591 13.71 -31.32 -20.40
C CYS A 591 15.08 -31.80 -19.84
N PRO A 592 16.14 -31.89 -20.67
CA PRO A 592 17.46 -32.37 -20.27
C PRO A 592 18.28 -31.31 -19.54
N ALA A 593 17.76 -30.09 -19.36
CA ALA A 593 18.50 -28.99 -18.73
C ALA A 593 18.77 -29.26 -17.24
N ALA A 594 20.04 -29.22 -16.86
CA ALA A 594 20.50 -29.27 -15.48
C ALA A 594 20.81 -27.88 -14.91
N THR A 595 20.98 -26.86 -15.77
CA THR A 595 21.24 -25.47 -15.37
C THR A 595 20.22 -24.49 -15.96
N ILE A 596 20.06 -23.31 -15.34
CA ILE A 596 19.24 -22.21 -15.88
C ILE A 596 19.73 -21.75 -17.27
N ARG A 597 21.04 -21.79 -17.54
CA ARG A 597 21.64 -21.49 -18.83
C ARG A 597 21.28 -22.52 -19.90
N GLU A 598 21.34 -23.82 -19.58
CA GLU A 598 20.83 -24.88 -20.45
C GLU A 598 19.33 -24.78 -20.68
N LEU A 599 18.54 -24.41 -19.66
CA LEU A 599 17.11 -24.20 -19.82
C LEU A 599 16.84 -23.04 -20.78
N ALA A 600 17.49 -21.89 -20.61
CA ALA A 600 17.36 -20.74 -21.50
C ALA A 600 17.71 -21.11 -22.94
N GLN A 601 18.79 -21.87 -23.15
CA GLN A 601 19.17 -22.39 -24.46
C GLN A 601 18.12 -23.35 -25.03
N TRP A 602 17.69 -24.34 -24.23
CA TRP A 602 16.70 -25.35 -24.59
C TRP A 602 15.40 -24.70 -25.08
N VAL A 603 14.88 -23.71 -24.34
CA VAL A 603 13.65 -22.98 -24.70
C VAL A 603 13.82 -22.15 -25.96
N ALA A 604 14.94 -21.44 -26.09
CA ALA A 604 15.16 -20.51 -27.19
C ALA A 604 15.34 -21.18 -28.56
N ASP A 605 15.68 -22.48 -28.58
CA ASP A 605 15.83 -23.29 -29.79
C ASP A 605 14.54 -24.10 -30.13
N ARG A 606 13.38 -23.73 -29.56
CA ARG A 606 12.11 -24.46 -29.67
C ARG A 606 10.95 -23.57 -30.15
N PRO A 607 9.88 -24.14 -30.73
CA PRO A 607 8.70 -23.40 -31.17
C PRO A 607 7.79 -23.04 -29.97
N LEU A 608 8.37 -22.42 -28.95
CA LEU A 608 7.71 -21.86 -27.77
C LEU A 608 7.68 -20.34 -27.90
N GLY A 609 6.55 -19.72 -27.56
CA GLY A 609 6.35 -18.28 -27.68
C GLY A 609 4.92 -17.95 -28.08
N SER A 610 4.67 -16.69 -28.44
CA SER A 610 3.31 -16.24 -28.77
C SER A 610 3.32 -15.33 -29.97
N ARG A 611 2.42 -15.56 -30.93
CA ARG A 611 2.26 -14.66 -32.07
C ARG A 611 1.84 -13.25 -31.60
N ARG A 612 2.38 -12.22 -32.25
CA ARG A 612 1.99 -10.82 -32.08
C ARG A 612 0.47 -10.62 -32.17
N LEU A 613 -0.09 -9.82 -31.26
CA LEU A 613 -1.54 -9.50 -31.22
C LEU A 613 -1.99 -8.55 -32.34
N LYS A 614 -1.06 -7.87 -33.01
CA LYS A 614 -1.29 -6.95 -34.13
C LYS A 614 -0.19 -7.15 -35.19
N PRO A 615 -0.44 -6.84 -36.48
CA PRO A 615 0.55 -7.03 -37.55
C PRO A 615 1.90 -6.33 -37.34
N HIS A 616 1.89 -5.15 -36.71
CA HIS A 616 3.10 -4.38 -36.36
C HIS A 616 3.56 -4.58 -34.91
N GLY A 617 2.97 -5.53 -34.18
CA GLY A 617 3.34 -5.86 -32.81
C GLY A 617 4.64 -6.65 -32.74
N ARG A 618 4.97 -7.14 -31.54
CA ARG A 618 6.07 -8.09 -31.33
C ARG A 618 5.51 -9.43 -30.89
N ASP A 619 6.18 -10.50 -31.30
CA ASP A 619 5.91 -11.82 -30.76
C ASP A 619 6.30 -11.87 -29.28
N GLY A 620 5.54 -12.60 -28.48
CA GLY A 620 5.75 -12.76 -27.04
C GLY A 620 6.86 -13.75 -26.75
N ASP A 621 7.84 -13.30 -25.95
CA ASP A 621 8.94 -14.15 -25.46
C ASP A 621 8.39 -15.39 -24.71
N PRO A 622 8.91 -16.60 -24.96
CA PRO A 622 8.47 -17.83 -24.30
C PRO A 622 8.58 -17.73 -22.78
N LEU A 623 7.56 -18.25 -22.08
CA LEU A 623 7.51 -18.30 -20.63
C LEU A 623 7.80 -19.71 -20.12
N VAL A 624 8.80 -19.88 -19.24
CA VAL A 624 8.95 -21.08 -18.43
C VAL A 624 8.59 -20.80 -16.99
N VAL A 625 7.75 -21.68 -16.44
CA VAL A 625 7.27 -21.61 -15.07
C VAL A 625 7.91 -22.75 -14.28
N LEU A 626 8.68 -22.41 -13.26
CA LEU A 626 9.45 -23.38 -12.46
C LEU A 626 8.66 -23.75 -11.20
N MET A 627 8.24 -25.02 -11.11
CA MET A 627 7.74 -25.60 -9.87
C MET A 627 8.87 -25.64 -8.81
N PRO A 628 8.58 -25.72 -7.50
CA PRO A 628 9.59 -25.63 -6.45
C PRO A 628 10.78 -26.59 -6.63
N GLU A 629 10.50 -27.85 -6.90
CA GLU A 629 11.49 -28.92 -7.09
C GLU A 629 12.29 -28.73 -8.38
N ALA A 630 11.70 -28.12 -9.42
CA ALA A 630 12.37 -27.79 -10.66
C ALA A 630 13.37 -26.63 -10.48
N ALA A 631 13.01 -25.62 -9.69
CA ALA A 631 13.89 -24.51 -9.37
C ALA A 631 15.12 -25.01 -8.58
N GLU A 632 14.92 -25.86 -7.57
CA GLU A 632 16.01 -26.49 -6.81
C GLU A 632 16.91 -27.35 -7.71
N ARG A 633 16.35 -28.18 -8.61
CA ARG A 633 17.13 -29.00 -9.56
C ARG A 633 18.01 -28.17 -10.48
N LEU A 634 17.58 -26.96 -10.87
CA LEU A 634 18.31 -26.05 -11.75
C LEU A 634 19.32 -25.14 -11.02
N GLY A 635 19.54 -25.35 -9.72
CA GLY A 635 20.51 -24.61 -8.91
C GLY A 635 20.00 -23.25 -8.41
N LEU A 636 18.68 -23.04 -8.33
CA LEU A 636 18.09 -21.89 -7.65
C LEU A 636 17.81 -22.21 -6.16
N PRO A 637 18.02 -21.26 -5.22
CA PRO A 637 17.64 -21.45 -3.83
C PRO A 637 16.12 -21.63 -3.66
N ALA A 638 15.71 -22.38 -2.64
CA ALA A 638 14.30 -22.70 -2.34
C ALA A 638 13.42 -21.48 -1.99
N ARG A 639 14.02 -20.33 -1.71
CA ARG A 639 13.37 -19.03 -1.44
C ARG A 639 14.25 -17.91 -2.00
N GLU A 640 13.65 -16.77 -2.33
CA GLU A 640 14.41 -15.56 -2.70
C GLU A 640 15.14 -14.97 -1.48
N ASP A 641 16.19 -14.19 -1.75
CA ASP A 641 16.90 -13.41 -0.74
C ASP A 641 15.94 -12.35 -0.14
N PRO A 642 15.68 -12.35 1.18
CA PRO A 642 14.73 -11.42 1.79
C PRO A 642 15.20 -9.96 1.78
N ALA A 643 16.51 -9.69 1.72
CA ALA A 643 17.07 -8.35 1.70
C ALA A 643 16.96 -7.70 0.31
N PHE A 644 17.23 -8.47 -0.75
CA PHE A 644 17.31 -7.93 -2.13
C PHE A 644 16.15 -8.35 -3.06
N ARG A 645 15.42 -9.42 -2.74
CA ARG A 645 14.38 -10.06 -3.59
C ARG A 645 14.88 -10.42 -5.00
N ALA A 646 16.15 -10.78 -5.07
CA ALA A 646 16.86 -11.23 -6.27
C ALA A 646 18.05 -12.10 -5.86
N LEU A 647 18.63 -12.86 -6.79
CA LEU A 647 19.88 -13.56 -6.55
C LEU A 647 21.01 -12.58 -6.18
N PRO A 648 21.90 -12.93 -5.22
CA PRO A 648 23.15 -12.23 -4.98
C PRO A 648 23.98 -12.11 -6.26
N ALA A 649 24.70 -10.99 -6.42
CA ALA A 649 25.41 -10.67 -7.67
C ALA A 649 26.56 -11.65 -8.02
N ASP A 650 27.08 -12.35 -7.01
CA ASP A 650 28.10 -13.39 -7.07
C ASP A 650 27.54 -14.82 -7.22
N HIS A 651 26.21 -14.97 -7.34
CA HIS A 651 25.57 -16.29 -7.43
C HIS A 651 25.99 -17.06 -8.70
N PRO A 652 26.36 -18.36 -8.63
CA PRO A 652 26.92 -19.11 -9.76
C PRO A 652 26.08 -19.10 -11.04
N VAL A 653 24.73 -19.09 -10.91
CA VAL A 653 23.81 -18.98 -12.06
C VAL A 653 24.03 -17.71 -12.88
N LEU A 654 24.35 -16.57 -12.24
CA LEU A 654 24.61 -15.32 -12.95
C LEU A 654 25.95 -15.35 -13.68
N ALA A 655 26.98 -15.92 -13.05
CA ALA A 655 28.29 -16.11 -13.66
C ALA A 655 28.21 -17.05 -14.88
N ASP A 656 27.46 -18.15 -14.78
CA ASP A 656 27.26 -19.11 -15.86
C ASP A 656 26.47 -18.53 -17.03
N LEU A 657 25.40 -17.76 -16.78
CA LEU A 657 24.67 -17.03 -17.82
C LEU A 657 25.58 -16.04 -18.55
N ALA A 658 26.30 -15.20 -17.80
CA ALA A 658 27.18 -14.18 -18.36
C ALA A 658 28.33 -14.79 -19.20
N ALA A 659 28.94 -15.88 -18.73
CA ALA A 659 30.01 -16.60 -19.43
C ALA A 659 29.56 -17.14 -20.80
N HIS A 660 28.27 -17.41 -20.98
CA HIS A 660 27.68 -17.91 -22.22
C HIS A 660 26.92 -16.83 -23.02
N GLY A 661 27.14 -15.54 -22.70
CA GLY A 661 26.53 -14.40 -23.41
C GLY A 661 25.05 -14.18 -23.13
N TRP A 662 24.49 -14.77 -22.06
CA TRP A 662 23.15 -14.47 -21.58
C TRP A 662 23.19 -13.33 -20.57
N GLU A 663 22.45 -12.27 -20.86
CA GLU A 663 22.27 -11.10 -20.02
C GLU A 663 20.97 -11.21 -19.20
N VAL A 664 20.99 -10.61 -18.01
CA VAL A 664 19.81 -10.36 -17.17
C VAL A 664 19.57 -8.84 -17.05
N PRO A 665 18.35 -8.39 -16.71
CA PRO A 665 18.10 -6.98 -16.45
C PRO A 665 19.00 -6.48 -15.32
N GLN A 666 19.36 -5.19 -15.35
CA GLN A 666 20.10 -4.57 -14.24
C GLN A 666 19.21 -3.57 -13.49
N ARG A 667 19.38 -3.51 -12.17
CA ARG A 667 18.70 -2.54 -11.28
C ARG A 667 19.70 -1.99 -10.28
N GLY A 668 19.88 -0.67 -10.25
CA GLY A 668 20.89 -0.02 -9.40
C GLY A 668 22.33 -0.48 -9.70
N GLY A 669 22.64 -0.77 -10.97
CA GLY A 669 23.95 -1.28 -11.40
C GLY A 669 24.23 -2.75 -11.06
N ARG A 670 23.27 -3.49 -10.47
CA ARG A 670 23.41 -4.91 -10.13
C ARG A 670 22.54 -5.79 -11.03
N PRO A 671 22.96 -7.05 -11.32
CA PRO A 671 22.11 -8.04 -11.96
C PRO A 671 20.79 -8.25 -11.18
N TRP A 672 19.67 -8.32 -11.89
CA TRP A 672 18.33 -8.47 -11.30
C TRP A 672 17.66 -9.77 -11.78
N PHE A 673 17.93 -10.86 -11.06
CA PHE A 673 17.27 -12.14 -11.23
C PHE A 673 16.34 -12.38 -10.03
N SER A 674 15.08 -11.95 -10.15
CA SER A 674 14.04 -12.05 -9.11
C SER A 674 13.04 -13.17 -9.40
N ALA A 675 11.96 -13.27 -8.60
CA ALA A 675 10.86 -14.20 -8.83
C ALA A 675 10.34 -14.21 -10.28
N TRP A 676 10.38 -13.06 -10.95
CA TRP A 676 10.29 -12.97 -12.40
C TRP A 676 11.59 -12.43 -12.99
N VAL A 677 12.07 -13.01 -14.08
CA VAL A 677 13.24 -12.51 -14.82
C VAL A 677 13.09 -12.79 -16.32
N ARG A 678 13.65 -11.93 -17.16
CA ARG A 678 13.80 -12.18 -18.61
C ARG A 678 15.29 -12.27 -18.92
N VAL A 679 15.78 -13.48 -19.16
CA VAL A 679 17.14 -13.69 -19.69
C VAL A 679 17.12 -13.42 -21.19
N PHE A 680 18.17 -12.80 -21.72
CA PHE A 680 18.26 -12.51 -23.15
C PHE A 680 19.69 -12.64 -23.68
N GLN A 681 19.83 -12.97 -24.95
CA GLN A 681 21.11 -13.07 -25.63
C GLN A 681 21.05 -12.33 -26.95
N ARG A 682 22.10 -11.57 -27.27
CA ARG A 682 22.23 -10.84 -28.53
C ARG A 682 22.57 -11.82 -29.66
N VAL A 683 21.92 -11.65 -30.80
CA VAL A 683 22.13 -12.45 -32.02
C VAL A 683 22.28 -11.49 -33.20
N GLU A 684 22.80 -11.95 -34.35
CA GLU A 684 23.08 -11.09 -35.52
C GLU A 684 21.90 -10.21 -35.94
N ARG A 685 20.68 -10.73 -35.80
CA ARG A 685 19.43 -9.99 -36.02
C ARG A 685 18.60 -9.86 -34.74
N GLY A 686 19.10 -9.05 -33.80
CA GLY A 686 18.34 -8.59 -32.62
C GLY A 686 18.71 -9.34 -31.34
N ARG A 687 17.70 -9.87 -30.63
CA ARG A 687 17.88 -10.63 -29.39
C ARG A 687 16.93 -11.81 -29.34
N ARG A 688 17.38 -12.92 -28.75
CA ARG A 688 16.50 -13.99 -28.25
C ARG A 688 16.29 -13.80 -26.75
N SER A 689 15.07 -14.00 -26.26
CA SER A 689 14.73 -13.83 -24.85
C SER A 689 13.88 -14.98 -24.34
N VAL A 690 14.05 -15.33 -23.06
CA VAL A 690 13.24 -16.32 -22.35
C VAL A 690 12.79 -15.71 -21.02
N GLN A 691 11.53 -15.87 -20.68
CA GLN A 691 10.95 -15.42 -19.42
C GLN A 691 10.91 -16.58 -18.43
N LEU A 692 11.38 -16.35 -17.21
CA LEU A 692 11.34 -17.34 -16.12
C LEU A 692 10.46 -16.81 -15.00
N ALA A 693 9.48 -17.62 -14.58
CA ALA A 693 8.61 -17.39 -13.44
C ALA A 693 8.90 -18.44 -12.36
N VAL A 694 9.52 -18.01 -11.26
CA VAL A 694 9.95 -18.86 -10.14
C VAL A 694 8.85 -18.88 -9.07
N LEU A 695 7.97 -19.90 -9.12
CA LEU A 695 6.85 -20.03 -8.18
C LEU A 695 7.25 -20.01 -6.69
N PRO A 696 8.31 -20.71 -6.21
CA PRO A 696 8.66 -20.67 -4.79
C PRO A 696 9.11 -19.28 -4.29
N TRP A 697 9.37 -18.33 -5.19
CA TRP A 697 9.69 -16.94 -4.87
C TRP A 697 8.48 -15.99 -5.05
N GLY A 698 7.28 -16.53 -5.28
CA GLY A 698 6.05 -15.76 -5.40
C GLY A 698 5.66 -15.35 -6.83
N ALA A 699 6.32 -15.88 -7.86
CA ALA A 699 5.81 -15.72 -9.23
C ALA A 699 4.40 -16.34 -9.37
N LEU A 700 3.53 -15.66 -10.12
CA LEU A 700 2.10 -16.00 -10.24
C LEU A 700 1.31 -16.05 -8.92
N SER A 701 1.84 -15.51 -7.81
CA SER A 701 1.16 -15.43 -6.51
C SER A 701 0.39 -14.11 -6.29
N PRO A 702 -0.42 -13.99 -5.22
CA PRO A 702 -1.23 -12.80 -4.94
C PRO A 702 -0.43 -11.53 -4.68
N SER A 703 0.82 -11.63 -4.21
CA SER A 703 1.70 -10.46 -4.01
C SER A 703 2.07 -9.75 -5.32
N LEU A 704 1.92 -10.43 -6.46
CA LEU A 704 2.09 -9.89 -7.81
C LEU A 704 0.75 -9.73 -8.55
N GLY A 705 -0.37 -9.74 -7.82
CA GLY A 705 -1.72 -9.57 -8.37
C GLY A 705 -2.24 -10.76 -9.17
N TRP A 706 -1.73 -11.97 -8.90
CA TRP A 706 -2.15 -13.22 -9.56
C TRP A 706 -2.92 -14.15 -8.61
N PRO A 707 -3.78 -15.05 -9.13
CA PRO A 707 -4.77 -15.76 -8.32
C PRO A 707 -4.31 -17.14 -7.82
N LEU A 708 -3.05 -17.55 -8.04
CA LEU A 708 -2.62 -18.88 -7.59
C LEU A 708 -2.42 -18.90 -6.06
N PRO A 709 -3.01 -19.86 -5.34
CA PRO A 709 -2.92 -19.91 -3.89
C PRO A 709 -1.48 -20.13 -3.40
N VAL A 710 -1.13 -19.41 -2.34
CA VAL A 710 0.06 -19.64 -1.53
C VAL A 710 -0.35 -19.90 -0.09
N ASP A 711 0.45 -20.70 0.59
CA ASP A 711 0.33 -20.94 2.03
C ASP A 711 0.52 -19.62 2.81
N LYS A 712 -0.38 -19.33 3.74
CA LYS A 712 -0.42 -18.01 4.39
C LYS A 712 0.83 -17.72 5.22
N ASP A 713 1.40 -18.74 5.85
CA ASP A 713 2.50 -18.59 6.80
C ASP A 713 3.86 -18.76 6.11
N THR A 714 4.00 -19.79 5.28
CA THR A 714 5.27 -20.14 4.62
C THR A 714 5.46 -19.48 3.25
N LYS A 715 4.41 -18.83 2.70
CA LYS A 715 4.33 -18.26 1.35
C LYS A 715 4.62 -19.24 0.21
N ARG A 716 4.61 -20.56 0.49
CA ARG A 716 4.87 -21.60 -0.51
C ARG A 716 3.69 -21.74 -1.49
N PRO A 717 3.94 -21.99 -2.79
CA PRO A 717 2.88 -22.33 -3.76
C PRO A 717 2.06 -23.54 -3.29
N LEU A 718 0.73 -23.47 -3.45
CA LEU A 718 -0.18 -24.57 -3.16
C LEU A 718 -0.76 -25.23 -4.42
N SER A 719 -0.57 -24.63 -5.60
CA SER A 719 -1.06 -25.21 -6.87
C SER A 719 -0.20 -26.36 -7.36
N THR A 720 -0.87 -27.41 -7.82
CA THR A 720 -0.26 -28.51 -8.58
C THR A 720 0.16 -28.06 -9.99
N THR A 721 1.11 -28.77 -10.62
CA THR A 721 1.55 -28.50 -12.01
C THR A 721 0.36 -28.43 -12.98
N ALA A 722 -0.60 -29.36 -12.85
CA ALA A 722 -1.79 -29.40 -13.71
C ALA A 722 -2.70 -28.17 -13.54
N GLU A 723 -2.87 -27.66 -12.32
CA GLU A 723 -3.61 -26.41 -12.08
C GLU A 723 -2.90 -25.19 -12.67
N VAL A 724 -1.56 -25.14 -12.56
CA VAL A 724 -0.73 -24.06 -13.13
C VAL A 724 -0.85 -24.06 -14.67
N VAL A 725 -0.70 -25.23 -15.31
CA VAL A 725 -0.88 -25.39 -16.77
C VAL A 725 -2.29 -24.99 -17.19
N ALA A 726 -3.33 -25.48 -16.50
CA ALA A 726 -4.72 -25.17 -16.86
C ALA A 726 -5.04 -23.67 -16.72
N PHE A 727 -4.58 -23.03 -15.64
CA PHE A 727 -4.72 -21.59 -15.43
C PHE A 727 -4.00 -20.79 -16.51
N LEU A 728 -2.73 -21.09 -16.78
CA LEU A 728 -1.94 -20.36 -17.77
C LEU A 728 -2.50 -20.53 -19.17
N ASN A 729 -2.93 -21.74 -19.55
CA ASN A 729 -3.54 -22.01 -20.84
C ASN A 729 -4.82 -21.20 -21.06
N ALA A 730 -5.71 -21.19 -20.06
CA ALA A 730 -6.96 -20.45 -20.12
C ALA A 730 -6.76 -18.92 -20.10
N TYR A 731 -5.79 -18.41 -19.33
CA TYR A 731 -5.46 -16.99 -19.31
C TYR A 731 -4.75 -16.52 -20.59
N SER A 732 -3.71 -17.23 -21.06
CA SER A 732 -2.88 -16.78 -22.17
C SER A 732 -3.62 -16.80 -23.51
N ARG A 733 -4.54 -17.76 -23.72
CA ARG A 733 -5.41 -17.82 -24.91
C ARG A 733 -6.41 -16.66 -25.00
N ARG A 734 -6.81 -16.08 -23.86
CA ARG A 734 -7.82 -15.00 -23.81
C ARG A 734 -7.21 -13.61 -23.71
N VAL A 735 -6.10 -13.47 -22.98
CA VAL A 735 -5.45 -12.19 -22.70
C VAL A 735 -4.13 -12.10 -23.46
N MET A 736 -3.05 -12.56 -22.85
CA MET A 736 -1.73 -12.73 -23.45
C MET A 736 -0.89 -13.60 -22.49
N THR A 737 0.26 -14.07 -22.95
CA THR A 737 1.26 -14.71 -22.08
C THR A 737 1.69 -13.75 -20.97
N PRO A 738 1.61 -14.15 -19.68
CA PRO A 738 2.10 -13.35 -18.56
C PRO A 738 3.56 -12.91 -18.75
N VAL A 739 3.89 -11.68 -18.37
CA VAL A 739 5.26 -11.12 -18.52
C VAL A 739 5.90 -10.61 -17.22
N SER A 740 5.11 -10.48 -16.14
CA SER A 740 5.52 -10.12 -14.78
C SER A 740 4.28 -10.19 -13.87
N SER A 741 4.04 -9.20 -13.00
CA SER A 741 2.75 -9.01 -12.32
C SER A 741 1.58 -8.85 -13.29
N SER A 742 0.35 -9.08 -12.84
CA SER A 742 -0.86 -8.83 -13.66
C SER A 742 -0.95 -7.36 -14.10
N ALA A 743 -0.53 -6.44 -13.23
CA ALA A 743 -0.41 -5.02 -13.52
C ALA A 743 0.57 -4.71 -14.67
N ALA A 744 1.76 -5.30 -14.64
CA ALA A 744 2.75 -5.14 -15.70
C ALA A 744 2.32 -5.84 -17.00
N THR A 745 1.65 -6.99 -16.90
CA THR A 745 1.09 -7.71 -18.05
C THR A 745 -0.01 -6.89 -18.73
N GLY A 746 -0.88 -6.24 -17.97
CA GLY A 746 -1.89 -5.34 -18.53
C GLY A 746 -1.31 -4.05 -19.13
N GLN A 747 -0.17 -3.57 -18.65
CA GLN A 747 0.57 -2.45 -19.26
C GLN A 747 1.27 -2.88 -20.57
N GLU A 748 1.90 -4.06 -20.61
CA GLU A 748 2.48 -4.63 -21.83
C GLU A 748 1.39 -4.89 -22.89
N LEU A 749 0.19 -5.33 -22.48
CA LEU A 749 -0.96 -5.52 -23.36
C LEU A 749 -1.36 -4.24 -24.10
N MET A 750 -1.29 -3.07 -23.43
CA MET A 750 -1.54 -1.77 -24.10
C MET A 750 -0.53 -1.52 -25.22
N VAL A 751 0.74 -1.87 -25.01
CA VAL A 751 1.81 -1.72 -26.01
C VAL A 751 1.70 -2.77 -27.12
N ALA A 752 1.34 -4.01 -26.79
CA ALA A 752 1.17 -5.09 -27.76
C ALA A 752 -0.02 -4.87 -28.71
N LEU A 753 -1.12 -4.28 -28.20
CA LEU A 753 -2.29 -3.91 -28.99
C LEU A 753 -2.15 -2.57 -29.71
N ARG A 754 -1.22 -1.70 -29.28
CA ARG A 754 -0.94 -0.42 -29.93
C ARG A 754 0.57 -0.11 -29.94
N PRO A 755 1.35 -0.85 -30.75
CA PRO A 755 2.81 -0.75 -30.77
C PRO A 755 3.25 0.67 -31.17
N PRO A 756 4.40 1.17 -30.67
CA PRO A 756 4.86 2.53 -30.97
C PRO A 756 5.25 2.69 -32.45
N THR A 757 5.80 1.64 -33.06
CA THR A 757 6.46 1.68 -34.37
C THR A 757 5.94 0.57 -35.28
N ARG A 758 5.78 0.88 -36.57
CA ARG A 758 5.60 -0.09 -37.66
C ARG A 758 6.85 -0.18 -38.53
N ALA A 759 6.96 -1.26 -39.31
CA ALA A 759 7.87 -1.32 -40.44
C ALA A 759 7.36 -0.37 -41.55
N TRP A 760 8.27 0.19 -42.34
CA TRP A 760 7.95 1.12 -43.42
C TRP A 760 9.03 1.07 -44.50
N ARG A 761 8.71 1.51 -45.72
CA ARG A 761 9.66 1.59 -46.83
C ARG A 761 9.38 2.87 -47.61
N GLU A 762 10.43 3.64 -47.90
CA GLU A 762 10.30 4.78 -48.81
C GLU A 762 9.96 4.30 -50.23
N PRO A 763 9.13 5.00 -51.00
CA PRO A 763 8.74 4.57 -52.34
C PRO A 763 9.98 4.45 -53.24
N GLY A 764 10.24 3.24 -53.75
CA GLY A 764 11.44 2.94 -54.55
C GLY A 764 12.71 2.58 -53.75
N ALA A 765 12.70 2.65 -52.41
CA ALA A 765 13.84 2.24 -51.59
C ALA A 765 13.90 0.72 -51.38
N GLN A 766 15.08 0.12 -51.55
CA GLN A 766 15.28 -1.31 -51.28
C GLN A 766 15.33 -1.66 -49.78
N LYS A 767 15.58 -0.68 -48.90
CA LYS A 767 15.72 -0.89 -47.45
C LYS A 767 14.44 -0.56 -46.70
N THR A 768 14.15 -1.35 -45.68
CA THR A 768 13.03 -1.14 -44.77
C THR A 768 13.49 -0.30 -43.58
N GLY A 769 12.74 0.78 -43.31
CA GLY A 769 12.88 1.62 -42.13
C GLY A 769 11.78 1.34 -41.11
N SER A 770 11.58 2.29 -40.20
CA SER A 770 10.50 2.25 -39.21
C SER A 770 9.76 3.57 -39.20
N ALA A 771 8.43 3.54 -39.03
CA ALA A 771 7.57 4.71 -38.90
C ALA A 771 6.74 4.62 -37.62
N TRP A 772 6.31 5.77 -37.10
CA TRP A 772 5.45 5.82 -35.90
C TRP A 772 4.02 5.37 -36.20
N VAL A 773 3.39 4.70 -35.24
CA VAL A 773 1.97 4.32 -35.32
C VAL A 773 1.10 5.48 -34.80
N PRO A 774 0.12 5.98 -35.57
CA PRO A 774 -0.73 7.09 -35.16
C PRO A 774 -1.50 6.82 -33.85
N GLY A 775 -1.39 7.75 -32.90
CA GLY A 775 -2.04 7.66 -31.59
C GLY A 775 -1.52 6.51 -30.70
N ALA A 776 -0.33 5.97 -30.95
CA ALA A 776 0.41 5.15 -29.99
C ALA A 776 1.22 6.03 -29.02
N LEU A 777 1.78 5.43 -27.95
CA LEU A 777 2.70 6.11 -27.03
C LEU A 777 4.15 5.81 -27.46
N HIS A 778 4.81 6.79 -28.07
CA HIS A 778 6.10 6.60 -28.75
C HIS A 778 7.31 6.67 -27.81
N VAL A 779 7.37 7.72 -26.99
CA VAL A 779 8.49 8.07 -26.11
C VAL A 779 7.96 8.49 -24.73
N PRO A 780 8.79 8.46 -23.66
CA PRO A 780 8.46 9.17 -22.42
C PRO A 780 8.25 10.66 -22.70
N VAL A 781 7.23 11.25 -22.10
CA VAL A 781 6.91 12.69 -22.20
C VAL A 781 6.84 13.29 -20.82
N GLU A 782 7.24 14.55 -20.68
CA GLU A 782 7.15 15.26 -19.40
C GLU A 782 5.68 15.48 -19.00
N PRO A 783 5.26 15.13 -17.77
CA PRO A 783 3.90 15.34 -17.28
C PRO A 783 3.68 16.81 -16.88
N ALA A 784 2.41 17.22 -16.69
CA ALA A 784 2.16 18.50 -16.05
C ALA A 784 2.55 18.44 -14.54
N PRO A 785 3.11 19.51 -13.96
CA PRO A 785 3.46 19.54 -12.54
C PRO A 785 2.30 19.22 -11.58
N CYS A 786 1.05 19.53 -11.96
CA CYS A 786 -0.13 19.21 -11.16
C CYS A 786 -0.45 17.70 -11.12
N GLU A 787 -0.11 16.93 -12.16
CA GLU A 787 -0.52 15.53 -12.37
C GLU A 787 0.31 14.50 -11.60
N VAL A 788 1.53 14.87 -11.19
CA VAL A 788 2.52 13.92 -10.67
C VAL A 788 2.28 13.53 -9.20
N ASN A 789 2.76 12.35 -8.81
CA ASN A 789 2.79 11.91 -7.41
C ASN A 789 3.81 12.70 -6.59
N ARG A 790 3.65 12.74 -5.26
CA ARG A 790 4.50 13.52 -4.35
C ARG A 790 6.00 13.15 -4.40
N GLU A 791 6.34 11.93 -4.81
CA GLU A 791 7.74 11.50 -4.97
C GLU A 791 8.41 11.99 -6.27
N HIS A 792 7.66 12.60 -7.19
CA HIS A 792 8.20 13.02 -8.48
C HIS A 792 9.19 14.20 -8.32
N PRO A 793 10.25 14.31 -9.16
CA PRO A 793 11.12 15.49 -9.19
C PRO A 793 10.34 16.81 -9.28
N LEU A 794 9.36 16.90 -10.19
CA LEU A 794 8.48 18.06 -10.38
C LEU A 794 7.51 18.35 -9.20
N ALA A 795 7.40 17.45 -8.21
CA ALA A 795 6.58 17.68 -7.02
C ALA A 795 7.36 18.36 -5.87
N LYS A 796 8.67 18.60 -6.04
CA LYS A 796 9.54 19.16 -5.01
C LYS A 796 9.08 20.57 -4.60
N GLY A 797 8.80 20.74 -3.30
CA GLY A 797 8.33 22.01 -2.73
C GLY A 797 6.83 22.29 -2.88
N ARG A 798 6.06 21.36 -3.47
CA ARG A 798 4.61 21.48 -3.68
C ARG A 798 3.82 20.92 -2.51
N ASP A 799 2.72 21.56 -2.12
CA ASP A 799 1.73 20.94 -1.25
C ASP A 799 0.90 19.92 -2.05
N HIS A 800 1.06 18.64 -1.71
CA HIS A 800 0.34 17.54 -2.33
C HIS A 800 -1.10 17.35 -1.81
N THR A 801 -1.48 18.11 -0.78
CA THR A 801 -2.84 18.15 -0.21
C THR A 801 -3.67 19.33 -0.72
N ASP A 802 -3.03 20.35 -1.30
CA ASP A 802 -3.67 21.51 -1.91
C ASP A 802 -4.25 21.17 -3.30
N PRO A 803 -5.58 21.24 -3.50
CA PRO A 803 -6.22 21.03 -4.81
C PRO A 803 -5.78 22.03 -5.88
N ALA A 804 -5.37 23.25 -5.50
CA ALA A 804 -4.90 24.29 -6.42
C ALA A 804 -3.48 24.02 -6.95
N GLN A 805 -2.75 23.11 -6.31
CA GLN A 805 -1.41 22.66 -6.74
C GLN A 805 -1.42 21.23 -7.31
N THR A 806 -2.38 20.39 -6.90
CA THR A 806 -2.38 18.95 -7.17
C THR A 806 -3.68 18.49 -7.83
N LEU A 807 -3.56 17.69 -8.90
CA LEU A 807 -4.69 17.07 -9.58
C LEU A 807 -5.25 15.90 -8.76
N MET A 808 -6.31 16.17 -8.00
CA MET A 808 -6.97 15.21 -7.10
C MET A 808 -8.02 14.35 -7.84
N GLU A 809 -7.60 13.69 -8.91
CA GLU A 809 -8.43 12.72 -9.66
C GLU A 809 -8.22 11.30 -9.09
N GLU A 810 -8.86 11.05 -7.94
CA GLU A 810 -8.93 9.75 -7.29
C GLU A 810 -10.35 9.20 -7.24
N ALA A 811 -10.47 7.89 -7.00
CA ALA A 811 -11.74 7.20 -6.92
C ALA A 811 -12.58 7.70 -5.73
N LEU A 812 -13.90 7.74 -5.91
CA LEU A 812 -14.83 8.34 -4.97
C LEU A 812 -14.93 7.52 -3.68
N GLN A 813 -14.72 8.15 -2.53
CA GLN A 813 -14.89 7.59 -1.19
C GLN A 813 -15.75 8.54 -0.35
N TRP A 814 -17.05 8.24 -0.24
CA TRP A 814 -18.03 9.12 0.40
C TRP A 814 -19.08 8.31 1.15
N TRP A 815 -19.58 8.85 2.26
CA TRP A 815 -20.71 8.30 2.99
C TRP A 815 -21.41 9.38 3.81
N ARG A 816 -22.65 9.13 4.21
CA ARG A 816 -23.45 10.04 5.05
C ARG A 816 -24.25 9.27 6.11
N MET A 817 -24.77 9.99 7.10
CA MET A 817 -25.83 9.43 7.95
C MET A 817 -27.11 9.23 7.13
N PRO A 818 -27.87 8.13 7.34
CA PRO A 818 -29.19 7.99 6.74
C PRO A 818 -30.16 9.03 7.30
N THR A 819 -31.20 9.36 6.54
CA THR A 819 -32.38 10.11 7.02
C THR A 819 -33.27 9.21 7.89
N ASP A 820 -34.24 9.77 8.62
CA ASP A 820 -35.13 8.96 9.47
C ASP A 820 -36.00 7.99 8.67
N ALA A 821 -36.41 8.36 7.46
CA ALA A 821 -37.13 7.46 6.55
C ALA A 821 -36.24 6.29 6.06
N GLU A 822 -34.96 6.56 5.78
CA GLU A 822 -33.99 5.52 5.39
C GLU A 822 -33.60 4.63 6.58
N ARG A 823 -33.48 5.19 7.80
CA ARG A 823 -33.25 4.43 9.05
C ARG A 823 -34.37 3.42 9.34
N ALA A 824 -35.60 3.70 8.91
CA ALA A 824 -36.73 2.80 9.10
C ALA A 824 -36.71 1.57 8.17
N TRP A 825 -35.80 1.50 7.20
CA TRP A 825 -35.67 0.36 6.30
C TRP A 825 -34.68 -0.69 6.87
N PRO A 826 -35.04 -1.98 6.89
CA PRO A 826 -34.28 -3.01 7.60
C PRO A 826 -32.94 -3.38 6.95
N HIS A 827 -32.79 -3.14 5.64
CA HIS A 827 -31.62 -3.58 4.87
C HIS A 827 -30.80 -2.42 4.31
N VAL A 828 -29.49 -2.66 4.20
CA VAL A 828 -28.58 -1.93 3.33
C VAL A 828 -28.10 -2.89 2.26
N VAL A 829 -28.40 -2.55 1.01
CA VAL A 829 -28.05 -3.35 -0.17
C VAL A 829 -26.94 -2.66 -0.95
N ALA A 830 -26.13 -3.45 -1.64
CA ALA A 830 -24.96 -2.95 -2.35
C ALA A 830 -24.75 -3.64 -3.69
N PHE A 831 -24.07 -2.94 -4.58
CA PHE A 831 -23.62 -3.48 -5.85
C PHE A 831 -22.35 -2.79 -6.36
N ASP A 832 -21.51 -3.56 -7.05
CA ASP A 832 -20.29 -3.10 -7.70
C ASP A 832 -20.54 -2.86 -9.20
N VAL A 833 -19.99 -1.77 -9.74
CA VAL A 833 -19.90 -1.58 -11.20
C VAL A 833 -18.75 -2.42 -11.77
N ASN A 834 -19.08 -3.44 -12.56
CA ASN A 834 -18.11 -4.35 -13.16
C ASN A 834 -17.01 -3.60 -13.95
N CYS A 835 -15.74 -3.77 -13.55
CA CYS A 835 -14.57 -3.21 -14.22
C CYS A 835 -14.71 -1.71 -14.58
N ALA A 836 -15.16 -0.88 -13.62
CA ALA A 836 -15.55 0.51 -13.85
C ALA A 836 -14.48 1.35 -14.59
N PHE A 837 -13.21 1.23 -14.22
CA PHE A 837 -12.11 1.93 -14.89
C PHE A 837 -11.88 1.46 -16.33
N GLY A 838 -12.04 0.15 -16.61
CA GLY A 838 -12.00 -0.38 -17.97
C GLY A 838 -13.12 0.22 -18.82
N ALA A 839 -14.35 0.18 -18.32
CA ALA A 839 -15.51 0.78 -19.01
C ALA A 839 -15.34 2.30 -19.24
N ALA A 840 -14.67 3.01 -18.32
CA ALA A 840 -14.35 4.43 -18.46
C ALA A 840 -13.23 4.72 -19.48
N ALA A 841 -12.31 3.78 -19.72
CA ALA A 841 -11.25 3.89 -20.71
C ALA A 841 -11.74 3.72 -22.16
N ASN A 842 -12.84 2.98 -22.38
CA ASN A 842 -13.40 2.70 -23.70
C ASN A 842 -13.73 3.99 -24.50
N LYS A 843 -13.10 4.19 -25.66
CA LYS A 843 -13.25 5.42 -26.49
C LYS A 843 -12.92 6.73 -25.76
N LEU A 844 -12.12 6.69 -24.68
CA LEU A 844 -11.63 7.90 -24.02
C LEU A 844 -10.51 8.53 -24.87
N THR A 845 -10.72 9.73 -25.39
CA THR A 845 -9.66 10.51 -26.02
C THR A 845 -8.65 10.95 -24.98
N VAL A 846 -7.40 10.54 -25.15
CA VAL A 846 -6.27 10.93 -24.29
C VAL A 846 -5.12 11.48 -25.14
N GLY A 847 -4.24 12.27 -24.54
CA GLY A 847 -3.04 12.74 -25.21
C GLY A 847 -2.07 11.61 -25.50
N THR A 848 -1.42 11.62 -26.65
CA THR A 848 -0.38 10.66 -27.03
C THR A 848 0.97 11.33 -27.31
N GLY A 849 0.96 12.61 -27.68
CA GLY A 849 2.16 13.47 -27.77
C GLY A 849 2.50 14.21 -26.45
N GLY A 850 3.21 15.33 -26.58
CA GLY A 850 3.71 16.16 -25.47
C GLY A 850 2.63 16.91 -24.68
N CYS A 851 3.04 17.50 -23.55
CA CYS A 851 2.21 18.32 -22.67
C CYS A 851 2.56 19.80 -22.83
N TYR A 852 1.57 20.67 -22.95
CA TYR A 852 1.76 22.10 -23.27
C TYR A 852 0.97 22.99 -22.30
N HIS A 853 1.64 24.00 -21.73
CA HIS A 853 1.04 24.96 -20.80
C HIS A 853 0.28 26.07 -21.53
N LEU A 854 -0.91 26.40 -21.04
CA LEU A 854 -1.73 27.52 -21.48
C LEU A 854 -2.07 28.41 -20.29
N PRO A 855 -1.33 29.52 -20.06
CA PRO A 855 -1.60 30.48 -18.97
C PRO A 855 -2.95 31.21 -19.09
N ARG A 856 -3.62 31.11 -20.24
CA ARG A 856 -4.98 31.61 -20.49
C ARG A 856 -5.65 30.64 -21.46
N ALA A 857 -6.56 29.80 -20.96
CA ALA A 857 -7.19 28.75 -21.75
C ALA A 857 -8.71 28.95 -21.86
N ARG A 858 -9.28 28.66 -23.04
CA ARG A 858 -10.72 28.41 -23.17
C ARG A 858 -10.95 26.91 -23.07
N PHE A 859 -11.96 26.50 -22.30
CA PHE A 859 -12.26 25.08 -22.15
C PHE A 859 -12.76 24.46 -23.46
N ASP A 860 -12.17 23.32 -23.84
CA ASP A 860 -12.65 22.44 -24.91
C ASP A 860 -12.76 21.01 -24.36
N ALA A 861 -13.97 20.47 -24.31
CA ALA A 861 -14.24 19.10 -23.86
C ALA A 861 -13.61 18.02 -24.76
N LYS A 862 -13.15 18.39 -25.98
CA LYS A 862 -12.44 17.50 -26.91
C LYS A 862 -10.91 17.62 -26.81
N LEU A 863 -10.38 18.49 -25.96
CA LEU A 863 -8.93 18.70 -25.78
C LEU A 863 -8.48 18.02 -24.47
N PRO A 864 -7.77 16.88 -24.52
CA PRO A 864 -7.29 16.22 -23.32
C PRO A 864 -6.29 17.10 -22.57
N GLY A 865 -6.52 17.25 -21.27
CA GLY A 865 -5.71 18.09 -20.40
C GLY A 865 -6.21 18.16 -18.96
N SER A 866 -5.42 18.86 -18.17
CA SER A 866 -5.64 19.21 -16.77
C SER A 866 -5.91 20.72 -16.70
N TRP A 867 -6.96 21.13 -16.00
CA TRP A 867 -7.51 22.49 -16.04
C TRP A 867 -7.66 23.04 -14.62
N LEU A 868 -7.09 24.21 -14.33
CA LEU A 868 -7.29 24.90 -13.05
C LEU A 868 -8.59 25.70 -13.12
N CYS A 869 -9.55 25.41 -12.25
CA CYS A 869 -10.87 26.02 -12.26
C CYS A 869 -11.43 26.15 -10.84
N ASP A 870 -12.24 27.16 -10.56
CA ASP A 870 -12.94 27.30 -9.27
C ASP A 870 -14.37 26.75 -9.40
N LEU A 871 -14.59 25.51 -8.92
CA LEU A 871 -15.91 24.89 -8.92
C LEU A 871 -16.71 25.14 -7.62
N SER A 872 -16.27 26.03 -6.72
CA SER A 872 -16.95 26.26 -5.43
C SER A 872 -18.32 26.91 -5.53
N GLY A 873 -18.66 27.48 -6.69
CA GLY A 873 -19.99 28.04 -6.97
C GLY A 873 -21.03 27.02 -7.45
N ILE A 874 -20.68 25.73 -7.61
CA ILE A 874 -21.61 24.73 -8.14
C ILE A 874 -22.61 24.25 -7.06
N GLU A 875 -23.88 24.13 -7.44
CA GLU A 875 -24.91 23.62 -6.54
C GLU A 875 -24.78 22.10 -6.36
N THR A 876 -24.94 21.62 -5.12
CA THR A 876 -24.79 20.22 -4.72
C THR A 876 -25.91 19.77 -3.79
N ASP A 877 -26.56 18.64 -4.09
CA ASP A 877 -27.47 17.97 -3.15
C ASP A 877 -26.66 17.25 -2.05
N PRO A 878 -26.85 17.53 -0.75
CA PRO A 878 -26.09 16.90 0.33
C PRO A 878 -26.34 15.38 0.48
N ARG A 879 -27.36 14.83 -0.17
CA ARG A 879 -27.64 13.38 -0.23
C ARG A 879 -26.90 12.68 -1.37
N LEU A 880 -26.22 13.44 -2.24
CA LEU A 880 -25.39 12.93 -3.32
C LEU A 880 -23.91 13.23 -3.05
N PRO A 881 -22.99 12.31 -3.42
CA PRO A 881 -21.57 12.63 -3.42
C PRO A 881 -21.25 13.67 -4.50
N SER A 882 -20.46 14.69 -4.17
CA SER A 882 -19.84 15.56 -5.16
C SER A 882 -18.98 14.74 -6.14
N PRO A 883 -19.19 14.86 -7.46
CA PRO A 883 -18.39 14.18 -8.47
C PRO A 883 -17.08 14.92 -8.80
N PHE A 884 -16.78 16.01 -8.08
CA PHE A 884 -15.65 16.90 -8.35
C PHE A 884 -14.49 16.67 -7.36
N THR A 885 -14.74 16.13 -6.17
CA THR A 885 -13.69 15.78 -5.19
C THR A 885 -13.62 14.26 -4.96
N PRO A 886 -12.48 13.70 -4.52
CA PRO A 886 -12.40 12.28 -4.15
C PRO A 886 -13.23 11.91 -2.92
N ASP A 887 -13.41 12.84 -1.98
CA ASP A 887 -14.14 12.62 -0.72
C ASP A 887 -15.66 12.86 -0.83
N GLY A 888 -16.14 13.20 -2.04
CA GLY A 888 -17.54 13.49 -2.31
C GLY A 888 -18.09 14.76 -1.65
N ARG A 889 -17.24 15.67 -1.15
CA ARG A 889 -17.65 16.97 -0.61
C ARG A 889 -17.76 18.06 -1.70
N PRO A 890 -18.57 19.10 -1.49
CA PRO A 890 -18.61 20.24 -2.42
C PRO A 890 -17.21 20.88 -2.58
N PRO A 891 -16.82 21.33 -3.77
CA PRO A 891 -15.55 22.05 -3.96
C PRO A 891 -15.49 23.32 -3.09
N ALA A 892 -14.34 23.58 -2.47
CA ALA A 892 -14.16 24.71 -1.55
C ALA A 892 -13.45 25.94 -2.18
N GLY A 893 -12.89 25.80 -3.39
CA GLY A 893 -12.20 26.86 -4.12
C GLY A 893 -11.57 26.34 -5.42
N PRO A 894 -10.55 27.04 -5.97
CA PRO A 894 -9.78 26.61 -7.13
C PRO A 894 -9.16 25.22 -6.95
N ALA A 895 -9.28 24.39 -7.98
CA ALA A 895 -8.62 23.08 -8.03
C ALA A 895 -8.28 22.66 -9.47
N TRP A 896 -7.32 21.74 -9.61
CA TRP A 896 -7.04 21.07 -10.87
C TRP A 896 -8.04 19.95 -11.15
N TYR A 897 -8.59 19.93 -12.36
CA TYR A 897 -9.53 18.93 -12.84
C TYR A 897 -9.10 18.33 -14.18
N ALA A 898 -9.29 17.03 -14.37
CA ALA A 898 -9.14 16.44 -15.70
C ALA A 898 -10.32 16.83 -16.59
N THR A 899 -10.07 16.84 -17.90
CA THR A 899 -11.07 17.22 -18.93
C THR A 899 -12.45 16.56 -18.74
N PRO A 900 -12.58 15.26 -18.42
CA PRO A 900 -13.89 14.64 -18.22
C PRO A 900 -14.68 15.18 -17.01
N THR A 901 -13.99 15.61 -15.95
CA THR A 901 -14.61 16.21 -14.76
C THR A 901 -15.13 17.61 -15.07
N LEU A 902 -14.33 18.44 -15.73
CA LEU A 902 -14.75 19.79 -16.12
C LEU A 902 -15.83 19.77 -17.22
N ALA A 903 -15.75 18.84 -18.19
CA ALA A 903 -16.82 18.62 -19.16
C ALA A 903 -18.15 18.24 -18.50
N TYR A 904 -18.10 17.52 -17.37
CA TYR A 904 -19.30 17.18 -16.60
C TYR A 904 -19.87 18.36 -15.79
N ALA A 905 -19.02 19.28 -15.32
CA ALA A 905 -19.51 20.54 -14.74
C ALA A 905 -20.28 21.37 -15.80
N VAL A 906 -19.73 21.45 -17.03
CA VAL A 906 -20.40 22.12 -18.16
C VAL A 906 -21.72 21.44 -18.54
N GLU A 907 -21.77 20.10 -18.56
CA GLU A 907 -23.01 19.32 -18.75
C GLU A 907 -24.07 19.64 -17.68
N ARG A 908 -23.63 19.97 -16.45
CA ARG A 908 -24.48 20.41 -15.34
C ARG A 908 -24.81 21.91 -15.35
N GLY A 909 -24.45 22.64 -16.41
CA GLY A 909 -24.73 24.07 -16.56
C GLY A 909 -23.75 24.99 -15.83
N PHE A 910 -22.67 24.46 -15.27
CA PHE A 910 -21.71 25.21 -14.47
C PHE A 910 -20.33 25.27 -15.17
N ALA A 911 -19.98 26.43 -15.70
CA ALA A 911 -18.82 26.60 -16.58
C ALA A 911 -18.01 27.88 -16.25
N PRO A 912 -17.19 27.89 -15.19
CA PRO A 912 -16.28 29.00 -14.94
C PRO A 912 -15.17 29.03 -16.00
N PRO A 913 -14.59 30.20 -16.28
CA PRO A 913 -13.41 30.28 -17.13
C PRO A 913 -12.23 29.55 -16.46
N PRO A 914 -11.53 28.64 -17.16
CA PRO A 914 -10.28 28.09 -16.66
C PRO A 914 -9.27 29.20 -16.40
N MET A 915 -8.57 29.12 -15.26
CA MET A 915 -7.50 30.05 -14.90
C MET A 915 -6.28 29.78 -15.76
N GLU A 916 -5.92 28.51 -15.91
CA GLU A 916 -4.84 27.99 -16.76
C GLU A 916 -5.10 26.51 -17.09
N ALA A 917 -4.36 25.96 -18.05
CA ALA A 917 -4.46 24.55 -18.41
C ALA A 917 -3.12 23.94 -18.84
N TRP A 918 -3.01 22.62 -18.71
CA TRP A 918 -1.97 21.79 -19.32
C TRP A 918 -2.64 20.82 -20.29
N VAL A 919 -2.37 20.97 -21.59
CA VAL A 919 -3.13 20.34 -22.67
C VAL A 919 -2.27 19.47 -23.57
N ARG A 920 -2.91 18.52 -24.25
CA ARG A 920 -2.30 17.53 -25.14
C ARG A 920 -3.04 17.51 -26.49
N PRO A 921 -2.79 18.51 -27.35
CA PRO A 921 -3.50 18.69 -28.61
C PRO A 921 -3.08 17.68 -29.68
N ASN A 922 -3.93 17.48 -30.68
CA ASN A 922 -3.52 17.02 -32.02
C ASN A 922 -3.11 18.23 -32.89
N ASP A 923 -2.54 17.99 -34.06
CA ASP A 923 -1.98 19.05 -34.93
C ASP A 923 -2.98 20.17 -35.25
N ARG A 924 -4.25 19.81 -35.49
CA ARG A 924 -5.33 20.77 -35.76
C ARG A 924 -5.66 21.62 -34.53
N GLN A 925 -5.69 21.02 -33.34
CA GLN A 925 -5.89 21.77 -32.09
C GLN A 925 -4.67 22.64 -31.75
N ALA A 926 -3.44 22.15 -31.98
CA ALA A 926 -2.22 22.89 -31.74
C ALA A 926 -2.15 24.15 -32.63
N ALA A 927 -2.42 23.99 -33.93
CA ALA A 927 -2.51 25.11 -34.87
C ALA A 927 -3.60 26.13 -34.48
N ALA A 928 -4.78 25.67 -34.05
CA ALA A 928 -5.87 26.54 -33.60
C ALA A 928 -5.55 27.29 -32.28
N LEU A 929 -4.64 26.77 -31.47
CA LEU A 929 -4.19 27.35 -30.20
C LEU A 929 -2.88 28.14 -30.32
N GLY A 930 -2.23 28.14 -31.49
CA GLY A 930 -0.92 28.78 -31.69
C GLY A 930 0.23 28.08 -30.95
N ILE A 931 0.10 26.79 -30.63
CA ILE A 931 1.11 26.03 -29.89
C ILE A 931 2.23 25.60 -30.84
N ALA A 932 3.45 26.03 -30.56
CA ALA A 932 4.65 25.55 -31.24
C ALA A 932 4.99 24.11 -30.81
N PRO A 933 5.47 23.23 -31.71
CA PRO A 933 5.86 21.87 -31.36
C PRO A 933 7.07 21.86 -30.43
N ALA A 934 7.02 21.03 -29.39
CA ALA A 934 8.18 20.76 -28.56
C ALA A 934 9.19 19.88 -29.31
N ASP A 935 10.49 20.09 -29.08
CA ASP A 935 11.53 19.18 -29.56
C ASP A 935 11.51 17.91 -28.70
N LEU A 936 11.09 16.80 -29.31
CA LEU A 936 10.99 15.49 -28.66
C LEU A 936 12.12 14.59 -29.17
N SER A 937 13.18 14.48 -28.37
CA SER A 937 14.37 13.68 -28.64
C SER A 937 14.03 12.24 -29.05
N ALA A 938 14.34 11.88 -30.29
CA ALA A 938 14.18 10.52 -30.78
C ALA A 938 15.24 9.57 -30.17
N PRO A 939 14.93 8.28 -29.94
CA PRO A 939 15.91 7.31 -29.46
C PRO A 939 17.08 7.14 -30.45
N LEU A 940 18.30 7.33 -29.96
CA LEU A 940 19.52 7.16 -30.77
C LEU A 940 19.97 5.70 -30.87
N ASP A 941 20.71 5.38 -31.93
CA ASP A 941 21.50 4.15 -32.05
C ASP A 941 22.83 4.27 -31.30
N ALA A 942 23.60 3.17 -31.27
CA ALA A 942 24.91 3.15 -30.61
C ALA A 942 25.97 4.02 -31.33
N GLN A 943 25.60 4.66 -32.44
CA GLN A 943 26.40 5.55 -33.27
C GLN A 943 25.84 6.99 -33.24
N GLY A 944 24.88 7.30 -32.35
CA GLY A 944 24.32 8.64 -32.17
C GLY A 944 23.29 9.08 -33.21
N ARG A 945 22.81 8.18 -34.08
CA ARG A 945 21.82 8.49 -35.13
C ARG A 945 20.40 8.14 -34.65
N PRO A 946 19.37 8.94 -34.98
CA PRO A 946 17.98 8.60 -34.63
C PRO A 946 17.55 7.30 -35.32
N LYS A 947 17.01 6.33 -34.56
CA LYS A 947 16.56 5.02 -35.06
C LYS A 947 15.25 5.05 -35.84
N THR A 948 14.60 6.20 -35.88
CA THR A 948 13.21 6.44 -36.29
C THR A 948 13.09 7.87 -36.81
N PRO A 949 12.08 8.18 -37.64
CA PRO A 949 11.74 9.56 -38.01
C PRO A 949 11.47 10.43 -36.77
N PRO A 950 11.41 11.77 -36.92
CA PRO A 950 11.08 12.67 -35.82
C PRO A 950 9.83 12.24 -35.06
N VAL A 951 9.88 12.32 -33.73
CA VAL A 951 8.75 11.96 -32.87
C VAL A 951 7.59 12.94 -33.13
N PRO A 952 6.33 12.49 -33.30
CA PRO A 952 5.19 13.40 -33.44
C PRO A 952 5.05 14.29 -32.19
N PRO A 953 5.18 15.62 -32.30
CA PRO A 953 5.13 16.53 -31.14
C PRO A 953 3.71 16.65 -30.56
N PHE A 954 2.71 16.39 -31.41
CA PHE A 954 1.29 16.43 -31.11
C PHE A 954 0.64 15.07 -31.33
N GLY A 955 -0.53 14.88 -30.74
CA GLY A 955 -1.33 13.69 -30.92
C GLY A 955 -2.26 13.47 -29.74
N ASN A 956 -3.50 13.13 -30.05
CA ASN A 956 -4.46 12.58 -29.11
C ASN A 956 -5.41 11.61 -29.81
N GLY A 957 -6.02 10.72 -29.02
CA GLY A 957 -6.91 9.71 -29.58
C GLY A 957 -7.34 8.64 -28.57
N PRO A 958 -8.13 7.66 -29.01
CA PRO A 958 -8.72 6.63 -28.15
C PRO A 958 -7.72 5.48 -27.86
N TYR A 959 -6.55 5.80 -27.29
CA TYR A 959 -5.42 4.87 -27.08
C TYR A 959 -5.82 3.55 -26.40
N LEU A 960 -6.69 3.62 -25.38
CA LEU A 960 -7.07 2.48 -24.55
C LEU A 960 -8.23 1.63 -25.09
N THR A 961 -8.77 1.90 -26.28
CA THR A 961 -9.96 1.19 -26.78
C THR A 961 -9.68 -0.29 -27.04
N ASP A 962 -8.72 -0.61 -27.91
CA ASP A 962 -8.33 -1.99 -28.22
C ASP A 962 -8.00 -2.79 -26.95
N TRP A 963 -7.28 -2.17 -26.00
CA TRP A 963 -6.95 -2.74 -24.70
C TRP A 963 -8.20 -3.07 -23.85
N TYR A 964 -9.16 -2.15 -23.80
CA TYR A 964 -10.43 -2.40 -23.12
C TYR A 964 -11.24 -3.49 -23.81
N GLU A 965 -11.36 -3.47 -25.13
CA GLU A 965 -12.18 -4.42 -25.88
C GLU A 965 -11.62 -5.85 -25.78
N HIS A 966 -10.31 -6.00 -25.91
CA HIS A 966 -9.61 -7.27 -25.72
C HIS A 966 -9.84 -7.86 -24.32
N LEU A 967 -9.66 -7.06 -23.26
CA LEU A 967 -9.89 -7.52 -21.88
C LEU A 967 -11.38 -7.72 -21.55
N ARG A 968 -12.29 -6.94 -22.16
CA ARG A 968 -13.75 -7.12 -22.06
C ARG A 968 -14.15 -8.47 -22.64
N ASP A 969 -13.63 -8.81 -23.81
CA ASP A 969 -14.02 -10.03 -24.51
C ASP A 969 -13.43 -11.28 -23.79
N ALA A 970 -12.20 -11.20 -23.30
CA ALA A 970 -11.60 -12.19 -22.40
C ALA A 970 -12.43 -12.42 -21.12
N TYR A 971 -12.89 -11.32 -20.50
CA TYR A 971 -13.73 -11.32 -19.30
C TYR A 971 -15.10 -11.97 -19.58
N LEU A 972 -15.71 -11.66 -20.72
CA LEU A 972 -17.02 -12.18 -21.11
C LEU A 972 -16.99 -13.65 -21.56
N ASP A 973 -15.97 -14.11 -22.29
CA ASP A 973 -15.76 -15.55 -22.56
C ASP A 973 -15.59 -16.33 -21.25
N THR A 974 -14.84 -15.77 -20.29
CA THR A 974 -14.66 -16.39 -18.97
C THR A 974 -15.98 -16.47 -18.19
N TYR A 975 -16.81 -15.42 -18.19
CA TYR A 975 -18.15 -15.46 -17.57
C TYR A 975 -19.11 -16.42 -18.31
N ALA A 976 -19.07 -16.49 -19.64
CA ALA A 976 -19.90 -17.42 -20.41
C ALA A 976 -19.60 -18.88 -20.04
N ARG A 977 -18.34 -19.22 -19.77
CA ARG A 977 -17.91 -20.55 -19.29
C ARG A 977 -18.31 -20.87 -17.85
N LEU A 978 -18.67 -19.85 -17.06
CA LEU A 978 -19.34 -19.98 -15.77
C LEU A 978 -20.87 -20.06 -15.91
N GLY A 979 -21.40 -20.09 -17.14
CA GLY A 979 -22.83 -20.10 -17.43
C GLY A 979 -23.51 -18.76 -17.17
N ILE A 980 -22.79 -17.65 -17.32
CA ILE A 980 -23.28 -16.27 -17.15
C ILE A 980 -23.02 -15.50 -18.44
N THR A 981 -24.06 -15.29 -19.24
CA THR A 981 -23.97 -14.58 -20.53
C THR A 981 -24.55 -13.18 -20.46
N PRO A 982 -24.13 -12.25 -21.34
CA PRO A 982 -24.88 -11.03 -21.58
C PRO A 982 -26.31 -11.38 -22.03
N GLY A 983 -27.31 -10.62 -21.55
CA GLY A 983 -28.71 -10.80 -21.93
C GLY A 983 -29.52 -11.82 -21.12
N LEU A 984 -28.96 -12.42 -20.06
CA LEU A 984 -29.76 -13.11 -19.04
C LEU A 984 -30.77 -12.16 -18.41
N GLU A 985 -31.97 -12.67 -18.08
CA GLU A 985 -32.96 -11.88 -17.35
C GLU A 985 -32.45 -11.56 -15.92
N PRO A 986 -32.87 -10.43 -15.30
CA PRO A 986 -32.34 -9.99 -14.01
C PRO A 986 -32.33 -11.07 -12.92
N GLN A 987 -33.41 -11.85 -12.82
CA GLN A 987 -33.53 -12.94 -11.85
C GLN A 987 -32.56 -14.10 -12.13
N GLU A 988 -32.38 -14.46 -13.40
CA GLU A 988 -31.44 -15.51 -13.82
C GLU A 988 -29.99 -15.08 -13.56
N PHE A 989 -29.67 -13.81 -13.84
CA PHE A 989 -28.37 -13.24 -13.56
C PHE A 989 -28.06 -13.24 -12.05
N LEU A 990 -29.00 -12.82 -11.20
CA LEU A 990 -28.82 -12.89 -9.73
C LEU A 990 -28.64 -14.34 -9.25
N ALA A 991 -29.45 -15.28 -9.73
CA ALA A 991 -29.32 -16.69 -9.38
C ALA A 991 -27.97 -17.28 -9.81
N ALA A 992 -27.49 -16.93 -11.01
CA ALA A 992 -26.19 -17.37 -11.51
C ALA A 992 -25.01 -16.71 -10.76
N MET A 993 -25.16 -15.46 -10.31
CA MET A 993 -24.19 -14.79 -9.45
C MET A 993 -24.13 -15.42 -8.05
N ALA A 994 -25.29 -15.75 -7.44
CA ALA A 994 -25.36 -16.44 -6.16
C ALA A 994 -24.68 -17.83 -6.21
N ARG A 995 -24.82 -18.55 -7.34
CA ARG A 995 -24.14 -19.84 -7.60
C ARG A 995 -22.60 -19.74 -7.54
N LEU A 996 -22.00 -18.56 -7.76
CA LEU A 996 -20.54 -18.38 -7.62
C LEU A 996 -20.02 -18.50 -6.18
N GLY A 997 -20.94 -18.45 -5.19
CA GLY A 997 -20.66 -18.74 -3.78
C GLY A 997 -20.68 -20.23 -3.42
N ASP A 998 -21.35 -21.08 -4.22
CA ASP A 998 -21.49 -22.51 -3.90
C ASP A 998 -20.14 -23.25 -3.96
N ALA A 999 -19.83 -24.01 -2.91
CA ALA A 999 -18.54 -24.68 -2.77
C ALA A 999 -18.30 -25.74 -3.88
N LYS A 1000 -19.34 -26.46 -4.31
CA LYS A 1000 -19.23 -27.48 -5.35
C LYS A 1000 -19.01 -26.83 -6.73
N PHE A 1001 -19.76 -25.79 -7.04
CA PHE A 1001 -19.56 -24.99 -8.26
C PHE A 1001 -18.17 -24.37 -8.30
N ARG A 1002 -17.69 -23.80 -7.18
CA ARG A 1002 -16.34 -23.23 -7.07
C ARG A 1002 -15.23 -24.25 -7.28
N ALA A 1003 -15.39 -25.47 -6.76
CA ALA A 1003 -14.46 -26.56 -7.01
C ALA A 1003 -14.46 -27.00 -8.49
N GLN A 1004 -15.64 -27.16 -9.09
CA GLN A 1004 -15.80 -27.56 -10.50
C GLN A 1004 -15.25 -26.51 -11.48
N HIS A 1005 -15.39 -25.23 -11.18
CA HIS A 1005 -14.99 -24.11 -12.04
C HIS A 1005 -13.76 -23.34 -11.53
N ALA A 1006 -12.92 -23.95 -10.71
CA ALA A 1006 -11.79 -23.30 -10.03
C ALA A 1006 -10.83 -22.57 -10.99
N VAL A 1007 -10.55 -23.15 -12.17
CA VAL A 1007 -9.69 -22.54 -13.20
C VAL A 1007 -10.32 -21.25 -13.74
N GLU A 1008 -11.59 -21.29 -14.11
CA GLU A 1008 -12.28 -20.12 -14.71
C GLU A 1008 -12.47 -18.99 -13.69
N LEU A 1009 -12.71 -19.32 -12.41
CA LEU A 1009 -12.76 -18.34 -11.33
C LEU A 1009 -11.40 -17.67 -11.09
N ARG A 1010 -10.30 -18.43 -11.14
CA ARG A 1010 -8.93 -17.88 -11.07
C ARG A 1010 -8.64 -16.99 -12.27
N VAL A 1011 -8.94 -17.43 -13.50
CA VAL A 1011 -8.75 -16.60 -14.71
C VAL A 1011 -9.57 -15.30 -14.64
N LEU A 1012 -10.81 -15.36 -14.16
CA LEU A 1012 -11.64 -14.18 -13.98
C LEU A 1012 -11.03 -13.18 -12.97
N GLN A 1013 -10.46 -13.68 -11.87
CA GLN A 1013 -9.73 -12.85 -10.90
C GLN A 1013 -8.47 -12.24 -11.53
N ALA A 1014 -7.70 -13.00 -12.31
CA ALA A 1014 -6.52 -12.50 -13.02
C ALA A 1014 -6.86 -11.41 -14.05
N ILE A 1015 -7.95 -11.55 -14.80
CA ILE A 1015 -8.41 -10.53 -15.76
C ILE A 1015 -8.81 -9.23 -15.03
N LYS A 1016 -9.54 -9.34 -13.91
CA LYS A 1016 -9.91 -8.19 -13.06
C LYS A 1016 -8.66 -7.48 -12.50
N ALA A 1017 -7.68 -8.24 -12.00
CA ALA A 1017 -6.41 -7.69 -11.53
C ALA A 1017 -5.59 -7.03 -12.65
N THR A 1018 -5.63 -7.59 -13.87
CA THR A 1018 -4.97 -7.03 -15.07
C THR A 1018 -5.59 -5.67 -15.46
N PHE A 1019 -6.92 -5.54 -15.42
CA PHE A 1019 -7.62 -4.27 -15.60
C PHE A 1019 -7.19 -3.22 -14.56
N LYS A 1020 -7.29 -3.53 -13.25
CA LYS A 1020 -6.99 -2.59 -12.15
C LYS A 1020 -5.51 -2.18 -12.17
N GLY A 1021 -4.63 -3.18 -12.23
CA GLY A 1021 -3.18 -2.99 -12.14
C GLY A 1021 -2.59 -2.18 -13.30
N ALA A 1022 -3.07 -2.37 -14.53
CA ALA A 1022 -2.58 -1.62 -15.69
C ALA A 1022 -2.87 -0.11 -15.58
N ILE A 1023 -4.07 0.26 -15.14
CA ILE A 1023 -4.44 1.67 -14.89
C ILE A 1023 -3.63 2.26 -13.73
N GLY A 1024 -3.35 1.45 -12.69
CA GLY A 1024 -2.42 1.85 -11.61
C GLY A 1024 -0.99 2.12 -12.11
N LYS A 1025 -0.46 1.26 -12.99
CA LYS A 1025 0.89 1.37 -13.56
C LYS A 1025 1.15 2.66 -14.34
N LEU A 1026 0.10 3.29 -14.88
CA LEU A 1026 0.18 4.60 -15.53
C LEU A 1026 0.68 5.72 -14.59
N ARG A 1027 0.54 5.58 -13.26
CA ARG A 1027 1.14 6.48 -12.25
C ARG A 1027 1.92 5.71 -11.19
N GLU A 1028 2.77 4.77 -11.65
CA GLU A 1028 3.59 3.94 -10.77
C GLU A 1028 4.58 4.77 -9.94
N ARG A 1029 4.53 4.57 -8.61
CA ARG A 1029 5.43 5.17 -7.60
C ARG A 1029 6.76 4.39 -7.50
N PRO A 1030 7.81 4.95 -6.89
CA PRO A 1030 9.02 4.19 -6.58
C PRO A 1030 8.71 3.03 -5.61
N HIS A 1031 9.38 1.87 -5.80
CA HIS A 1031 9.24 0.68 -4.94
C HIS A 1031 10.22 0.67 -3.75
N ASP A 1032 11.16 1.62 -3.78
CA ASP A 1032 12.25 1.83 -2.84
C ASP A 1032 11.95 2.97 -1.85
N LEU A 1033 10.68 3.37 -1.72
CA LEU A 1033 10.17 4.29 -0.70
C LEU A 1033 10.80 4.02 0.68
N GLY A 1034 11.31 5.08 1.33
CA GLY A 1034 12.01 5.00 2.62
C GLY A 1034 13.50 4.62 2.56
N ARG A 1035 13.98 4.04 1.45
CA ARG A 1035 15.40 3.63 1.27
C ARG A 1035 16.17 4.49 0.25
N ARG A 1036 15.57 5.60 -0.21
CA ARG A 1036 16.15 6.52 -1.19
C ARG A 1036 16.72 7.72 -0.43
N GLY A 1037 18.01 8.02 -0.61
CA GLY A 1037 18.64 9.18 0.03
C GLY A 1037 18.05 10.52 -0.40
N ASP A 1038 17.57 10.63 -1.65
CA ASP A 1038 16.72 11.73 -2.12
C ASP A 1038 15.30 11.18 -2.41
N PRO A 1039 14.25 11.64 -1.68
CA PRO A 1039 12.87 11.20 -1.92
C PRO A 1039 12.33 11.62 -3.31
N HIS A 1040 12.92 12.65 -3.94
CA HIS A 1040 12.55 13.16 -5.25
C HIS A 1040 13.43 12.64 -6.40
N ALA A 1041 14.38 11.74 -6.16
CA ALA A 1041 15.22 11.18 -7.21
C ALA A 1041 14.39 10.48 -8.31
N PRO A 1042 14.74 10.58 -9.61
CA PRO A 1042 14.02 9.86 -10.65
C PRO A 1042 14.07 8.33 -10.42
N TRP A 1043 13.02 7.60 -10.83
CA TRP A 1043 12.97 6.13 -10.76
C TRP A 1043 12.67 5.51 -12.13
N PRO A 1044 13.01 4.22 -12.37
CA PRO A 1044 12.94 3.61 -13.71
C PRO A 1044 11.59 3.68 -14.41
N ALA A 1045 10.50 3.81 -13.66
CA ALA A 1045 9.15 3.93 -14.22
C ALA A 1045 8.98 5.15 -15.14
N LEU A 1046 9.65 6.27 -14.81
CA LEU A 1046 9.56 7.55 -15.52
C LEU A 1046 10.14 7.49 -16.94
N GLN A 1047 11.01 6.51 -17.21
CA GLN A 1047 11.65 6.30 -18.51
C GLN A 1047 10.81 5.45 -19.48
N ARG A 1048 9.51 5.25 -19.18
CA ARG A 1048 8.59 4.46 -20.02
C ARG A 1048 7.55 5.37 -20.69
N PRO A 1049 7.28 5.22 -21.99
CA PRO A 1049 6.18 5.93 -22.67
C PRO A 1049 4.81 5.73 -22.02
N THR A 1050 4.64 4.61 -21.30
CA THR A 1050 3.41 4.20 -20.61
C THR A 1050 3.29 4.68 -19.16
N TRP A 1051 4.24 5.47 -18.64
CA TRP A 1051 4.02 6.23 -17.40
C TRP A 1051 3.36 7.56 -17.77
N ARG A 1052 2.05 7.64 -17.54
CA ARG A 1052 1.14 8.67 -18.04
C ARG A 1052 0.08 9.01 -16.98
N PRO A 1053 0.44 9.82 -15.96
CA PRO A 1053 -0.46 10.18 -14.87
C PRO A 1053 -1.76 10.84 -15.35
N ASP A 1054 -1.69 11.58 -16.44
CA ASP A 1054 -2.82 12.24 -17.11
C ASP A 1054 -3.85 11.23 -17.66
N ILE A 1055 -3.39 10.13 -18.23
CA ILE A 1055 -4.27 9.06 -18.75
C ILE A 1055 -4.99 8.39 -17.58
N ARG A 1056 -4.29 8.11 -16.46
CA ARG A 1056 -4.91 7.60 -15.23
C ARG A 1056 -5.97 8.56 -14.71
N ALA A 1057 -5.63 9.84 -14.59
CA ALA A 1057 -6.54 10.88 -14.10
C ALA A 1057 -7.80 10.99 -14.96
N ALA A 1058 -7.65 11.02 -16.30
CA ALA A 1058 -8.78 11.07 -17.23
C ALA A 1058 -9.70 9.83 -17.15
N VAL A 1059 -9.13 8.63 -16.96
CA VAL A 1059 -9.92 7.39 -16.75
C VAL A 1059 -10.72 7.45 -15.45
N ILE A 1060 -10.11 7.90 -14.35
CA ILE A 1060 -10.78 8.01 -13.04
C ILE A 1060 -11.85 9.10 -13.06
N ALA A 1061 -11.54 10.28 -13.61
CA ALA A 1061 -12.48 11.37 -13.85
C ALA A 1061 -13.74 10.91 -14.59
N ARG A 1062 -13.54 10.16 -15.70
CA ARG A 1062 -14.66 9.61 -16.47
C ARG A 1062 -15.40 8.51 -15.72
N SER A 1063 -14.72 7.70 -14.91
CA SER A 1063 -15.37 6.70 -14.06
C SER A 1063 -16.26 7.36 -13.00
N ARG A 1064 -15.75 8.36 -12.27
CA ARG A 1064 -16.46 9.14 -11.23
C ARG A 1064 -17.69 9.85 -11.80
N THR A 1065 -17.54 10.54 -12.93
CA THR A 1065 -18.67 11.23 -13.59
C THR A 1065 -19.70 10.24 -14.17
N ASN A 1066 -19.28 9.10 -14.73
CA ASN A 1066 -20.19 8.04 -15.16
C ASN A 1066 -20.96 7.41 -13.99
N LEU A 1067 -20.31 7.20 -12.85
CA LEU A 1067 -20.95 6.68 -11.63
C LEU A 1067 -21.99 7.68 -11.13
N HIS A 1068 -21.63 8.96 -11.01
CA HIS A 1068 -22.54 10.01 -10.56
C HIS A 1068 -23.76 10.19 -11.49
N ARG A 1069 -23.60 10.06 -12.82
CA ARG A 1069 -24.74 10.04 -13.77
C ARG A 1069 -25.73 8.92 -13.42
N LYS A 1070 -25.25 7.69 -13.16
CA LYS A 1070 -26.11 6.56 -12.77
C LYS A 1070 -26.79 6.77 -11.43
N ILE A 1071 -26.05 7.24 -10.42
CA ILE A 1071 -26.60 7.58 -9.09
C ILE A 1071 -27.72 8.61 -9.23
N THR A 1072 -27.49 9.70 -9.98
CA THR A 1072 -28.51 10.75 -10.20
C THR A 1072 -29.73 10.20 -10.92
N ALA A 1073 -29.55 9.37 -11.96
CA ALA A 1073 -30.65 8.77 -12.70
C ALA A 1073 -31.46 7.77 -11.86
N THR A 1074 -30.81 6.94 -11.04
CA THR A 1074 -31.50 6.05 -10.09
C THR A 1074 -32.24 6.85 -9.01
N ALA A 1075 -31.65 7.90 -8.44
CA ALA A 1075 -32.33 8.77 -7.48
C ALA A 1075 -33.55 9.48 -8.07
N ALA A 1076 -33.47 9.95 -9.32
CA ALA A 1076 -34.59 10.54 -10.04
C ALA A 1076 -35.71 9.54 -10.37
N ALA A 1077 -35.37 8.26 -10.61
CA ALA A 1077 -36.34 7.22 -10.98
C ALA A 1077 -37.00 6.53 -9.76
N THR A 1078 -36.30 6.45 -8.64
CA THR A 1078 -36.73 5.64 -7.46
C THR A 1078 -36.95 6.47 -6.19
N GLY A 1079 -36.47 7.71 -6.15
CA GLY A 1079 -36.39 8.51 -4.91
C GLY A 1079 -35.31 8.06 -3.94
N ALA A 1080 -34.56 6.98 -4.21
CA ALA A 1080 -33.53 6.44 -3.33
C ALA A 1080 -32.17 7.12 -3.54
N TYR A 1081 -31.54 7.55 -2.45
CA TYR A 1081 -30.24 8.21 -2.46
C TYR A 1081 -29.17 7.26 -1.89
N PRO A 1082 -27.92 7.31 -2.38
CA PRO A 1082 -26.86 6.46 -1.87
C PRO A 1082 -26.59 6.80 -0.40
N LEU A 1083 -26.33 5.79 0.41
CA LEU A 1083 -25.81 5.95 1.77
C LEU A 1083 -24.28 6.08 1.74
N ALA A 1084 -23.60 5.26 0.94
CA ALA A 1084 -22.16 5.30 0.75
C ALA A 1084 -21.73 4.92 -0.68
N VAL A 1085 -20.54 5.37 -1.04
CA VAL A 1085 -19.80 4.99 -2.24
C VAL A 1085 -18.36 4.68 -1.84
N TYR A 1086 -17.84 3.56 -2.31
CA TYR A 1086 -16.42 3.20 -2.20
C TYR A 1086 -15.92 2.68 -3.53
N VAL A 1087 -15.13 3.51 -4.23
CA VAL A 1087 -14.56 3.26 -5.57
C VAL A 1087 -15.66 3.10 -6.64
N ASP A 1088 -16.12 1.87 -6.84
CA ASP A 1088 -17.17 1.46 -7.78
C ASP A 1088 -18.32 0.67 -7.12
N CYS A 1089 -18.26 0.48 -5.80
CA CYS A 1089 -19.33 -0.05 -4.96
C CYS A 1089 -20.27 1.08 -4.49
N VAL A 1090 -21.59 0.88 -4.57
CA VAL A 1090 -22.61 1.82 -4.08
C VAL A 1090 -23.59 1.13 -3.16
N LEU A 1091 -23.85 1.74 -1.99
CA LEU A 1091 -24.75 1.25 -0.95
C LEU A 1091 -26.02 2.10 -0.90
N TYR A 1092 -27.18 1.45 -0.75
CA TYR A 1092 -28.50 2.08 -0.57
C TYR A 1092 -29.23 1.46 0.62
N ALA A 1093 -30.03 2.25 1.33
CA ALA A 1093 -31.09 1.69 2.17
C ALA A 1093 -32.08 0.92 1.28
N SER A 1094 -32.68 -0.16 1.78
CA SER A 1094 -33.70 -0.92 1.03
C SER A 1094 -34.73 -1.59 1.94
N PRO A 1095 -36.01 -1.65 1.54
CA PRO A 1095 -37.03 -2.44 2.23
C PRO A 1095 -36.82 -3.96 2.06
N THR A 1096 -36.02 -4.39 1.09
CA THR A 1096 -35.72 -5.79 0.77
C THR A 1096 -34.20 -6.03 0.70
N PRO A 1097 -33.71 -7.27 0.86
CA PRO A 1097 -32.29 -7.59 0.63
C PRO A 1097 -31.89 -7.61 -0.86
N ASP A 1098 -32.84 -7.33 -1.76
CA ASP A 1098 -32.69 -7.29 -3.21
C ASP A 1098 -32.27 -5.89 -3.74
N ILE A 1099 -31.62 -5.88 -4.91
CA ILE A 1099 -31.20 -4.68 -5.63
C ILE A 1099 -31.97 -4.40 -6.92
N GLN A 1100 -32.85 -5.30 -7.41
CA GLN A 1100 -33.51 -5.16 -8.71
C GLN A 1100 -34.27 -3.83 -8.83
N TRP A 1101 -34.98 -3.41 -7.79
CA TRP A 1101 -35.78 -2.18 -7.78
C TRP A 1101 -34.95 -0.89 -7.97
N LEU A 1102 -33.64 -0.93 -7.65
CA LEU A 1102 -32.68 0.17 -7.88
C LEU A 1102 -32.11 0.19 -9.32
N THR A 1103 -32.44 -0.83 -10.13
CA THR A 1103 -31.85 -1.08 -11.45
C THR A 1103 -32.91 -1.13 -12.57
N GLY A 1104 -32.46 -1.16 -13.82
CA GLY A 1104 -33.33 -1.23 -15.02
C GLY A 1104 -33.76 0.15 -15.55
N HIS A 1105 -33.66 1.19 -14.73
CA HIS A 1105 -34.06 2.57 -15.04
C HIS A 1105 -33.21 3.21 -16.15
N LYS A 1106 -33.82 4.10 -16.94
CA LYS A 1106 -33.15 4.80 -18.05
C LYS A 1106 -31.99 5.66 -17.53
N GLY A 1107 -30.76 5.29 -17.92
CA GLY A 1107 -29.53 5.97 -17.51
C GLY A 1107 -29.02 5.61 -16.10
N GLY A 1108 -29.80 4.87 -15.32
CA GLY A 1108 -29.43 4.35 -14.00
C GLY A 1108 -28.58 3.08 -14.08
N PHE A 1109 -28.52 2.37 -12.96
CA PHE A 1109 -27.85 1.07 -12.88
C PHE A 1109 -28.62 -0.02 -13.64
N ARG A 1110 -27.91 -0.98 -14.21
CA ARG A 1110 -28.48 -2.14 -14.91
C ARG A 1110 -27.65 -3.37 -14.56
N LEU A 1111 -28.33 -4.47 -14.21
CA LEU A 1111 -27.72 -5.76 -13.91
C LEU A 1111 -27.08 -6.38 -15.15
N GLY A 1112 -26.02 -7.16 -14.95
CA GLY A 1112 -25.42 -8.00 -15.98
C GLY A 1112 -23.90 -8.06 -15.90
N PRO A 1113 -23.25 -9.00 -16.64
CA PRO A 1113 -21.82 -9.21 -16.54
C PRO A 1113 -20.99 -8.10 -17.20
N ASN A 1114 -21.49 -7.45 -18.27
CA ASN A 1114 -20.71 -6.51 -19.09
C ASN A 1114 -20.04 -5.41 -18.25
N PRO A 1115 -18.78 -5.04 -18.53
CA PRO A 1115 -18.13 -3.90 -17.91
C PRO A 1115 -18.99 -2.63 -17.97
N GLY A 1116 -19.15 -1.95 -16.83
CA GLY A 1116 -20.05 -0.82 -16.65
C GLY A 1116 -21.48 -1.18 -16.23
N LEU A 1117 -21.90 -2.44 -16.27
CA LEU A 1117 -23.11 -2.94 -15.59
C LEU A 1117 -22.80 -3.28 -14.13
N VAL A 1118 -23.82 -3.61 -13.33
CA VAL A 1118 -23.66 -3.92 -11.91
C VAL A 1118 -23.86 -5.39 -11.57
N LYS A 1119 -23.15 -5.85 -10.52
CA LYS A 1119 -23.33 -7.15 -9.86
C LYS A 1119 -23.73 -6.95 -8.39
N PRO A 1120 -24.54 -7.84 -7.79
CA PRO A 1120 -24.88 -7.78 -6.37
C PRO A 1120 -23.65 -8.01 -5.49
N GLU A 1121 -23.60 -7.28 -4.37
CA GLU A 1121 -22.76 -7.59 -3.20
C GLU A 1121 -23.66 -8.06 -2.03
N PRO A 1122 -23.11 -8.62 -0.94
CA PRO A 1122 -23.91 -9.06 0.20
C PRO A 1122 -24.76 -7.93 0.81
N SER A 1123 -26.02 -8.23 1.14
CA SER A 1123 -26.91 -7.33 1.87
C SER A 1123 -26.65 -7.40 3.38
N HIS A 1124 -26.69 -6.26 4.07
CA HIS A 1124 -26.48 -6.15 5.52
C HIS A 1124 -27.68 -5.51 6.23
N PRO A 1125 -27.81 -5.65 7.56
CA PRO A 1125 -28.79 -4.87 8.34
C PRO A 1125 -28.46 -3.36 8.36
N MET A 1126 -29.46 -2.52 8.64
CA MET A 1126 -29.22 -1.07 8.87
C MET A 1126 -28.27 -0.81 10.05
N ASP A 1127 -28.36 -1.59 11.12
CA ASP A 1127 -27.51 -1.42 12.32
C ASP A 1127 -26.01 -1.59 12.00
N TRP A 1128 -25.66 -2.52 11.10
CA TRP A 1128 -24.28 -2.70 10.63
C TRP A 1128 -23.71 -1.43 9.96
N TYR A 1129 -24.56 -0.71 9.21
CA TYR A 1129 -24.17 0.56 8.59
C TYR A 1129 -24.00 1.67 9.63
N LEU A 1130 -24.90 1.73 10.61
CA LEU A 1130 -24.85 2.70 11.70
C LEU A 1130 -23.60 2.50 12.57
N ASP A 1131 -23.25 1.26 12.90
CA ASP A 1131 -22.03 0.90 13.66
C ASP A 1131 -20.74 1.36 12.95
N LEU A 1132 -20.63 1.12 11.65
CA LEU A 1132 -19.45 1.50 10.86
C LEU A 1132 -19.34 3.02 10.70
N THR A 1133 -20.45 3.70 10.45
CA THR A 1133 -20.47 5.17 10.34
C THR A 1133 -20.21 5.87 11.67
N ALA A 1134 -20.66 5.32 12.81
CA ALA A 1134 -20.30 5.79 14.14
C ALA A 1134 -18.78 5.71 14.41
N ARG A 1135 -18.10 4.69 13.88
CA ARG A 1135 -16.63 4.54 13.91
C ARG A 1135 -15.90 5.43 12.88
N LYS A 1136 -16.62 6.29 12.16
CA LYS A 1136 -16.12 7.13 11.05
C LYS A 1136 -15.46 6.35 9.91
N ALA A 1137 -15.87 5.10 9.70
CA ALA A 1137 -15.40 4.25 8.63
C ALA A 1137 -16.41 4.23 7.47
N ASN A 1138 -15.94 4.20 6.21
CA ASN A 1138 -16.81 4.07 5.04
C ASN A 1138 -17.32 2.62 4.96
N PRO A 1139 -18.65 2.36 5.07
CA PRO A 1139 -19.15 0.99 5.14
C PRO A 1139 -18.91 0.18 3.84
N GLY A 1140 -18.72 0.84 2.70
CA GLY A 1140 -18.35 0.17 1.44
C GLY A 1140 -17.01 -0.58 1.50
N ARG A 1141 -16.12 -0.25 2.45
CA ARG A 1141 -14.88 -1.02 2.68
C ARG A 1141 -15.11 -2.41 3.30
N TYR A 1142 -16.25 -2.64 3.94
CA TYR A 1142 -16.49 -3.86 4.73
C TYR A 1142 -17.62 -4.73 4.15
N ILE A 1143 -18.15 -4.36 2.97
CA ILE A 1143 -19.36 -4.96 2.38
C ILE A 1143 -19.24 -6.46 2.09
N LYS A 1144 -18.02 -6.98 1.90
CA LYS A 1144 -17.74 -8.38 1.56
C LYS A 1144 -17.88 -9.35 2.76
N GLY A 1145 -18.10 -8.83 3.97
CA GLY A 1145 -18.71 -9.58 5.09
C GLY A 1145 -17.82 -10.56 5.87
N ASP A 1146 -16.51 -10.61 5.61
CA ASP A 1146 -15.54 -11.47 6.32
C ASP A 1146 -14.81 -10.76 7.49
N GLY A 1147 -15.19 -9.51 7.79
CA GLY A 1147 -14.54 -8.67 8.78
C GLY A 1147 -13.21 -8.07 8.34
N THR A 1148 -12.73 -8.34 7.12
CA THR A 1148 -11.53 -7.70 6.57
C THR A 1148 -11.87 -6.42 5.81
N ASP A 1149 -10.94 -5.46 5.85
CA ASP A 1149 -10.99 -4.27 5.00
C ASP A 1149 -10.79 -4.70 3.53
N ALA A 1150 -11.65 -4.25 2.63
CA ALA A 1150 -11.49 -4.45 1.18
C ALA A 1150 -10.13 -3.93 0.68
N ALA A 1151 -9.54 -2.92 1.33
CA ALA A 1151 -8.17 -2.47 1.04
C ALA A 1151 -7.09 -3.50 1.43
N ALA A 1152 -7.31 -4.31 2.47
CA ALA A 1152 -6.37 -5.36 2.89
C ALA A 1152 -6.38 -6.59 1.97
N THR A 1153 -7.49 -6.85 1.27
CA THR A 1153 -7.56 -7.83 0.17
C THR A 1153 -7.18 -7.25 -1.19
N GLU A 1154 -7.10 -5.92 -1.33
CA GLU A 1154 -6.83 -5.23 -2.58
C GLU A 1154 -5.64 -4.27 -2.47
N GLY A 1155 -4.43 -4.82 -2.31
CA GLY A 1155 -3.19 -4.05 -2.15
C GLY A 1155 -3.00 -2.91 -3.16
N GLU A 1156 -2.83 -1.69 -2.61
CA GLU A 1156 -2.35 -0.48 -3.29
C GLU A 1156 -0.82 -0.32 -3.17
#